data_AF-A0A0W0I9P1-F1
#
_entry.id   AF-A0A0W0I9P1-F1
#
_cell.length_a   1.000
_cell.length_b   1.000
_cell.length_c   1.000
_cell.angle_alpha   90.00
_cell.angle_beta   90.00
_cell.angle_gamma   90.00
#
_symmetry.space_group_name_H-M   'P 1'
#
loop_
_entity.id
_entity.type
_entity.pdbx_description
1 polymer ?
#
loop_
_entity_poly.entity_id
_entity_poly.type
_entity_poly.pdbx_seq_one_letter_code
_entity_poly.pdbx_strand_id
1 'polypeptide(L)'
;MTTVNKITTEKPTNPADAKAWEQAVQQSREVGIQWQLPDDDKRSAQQIIDDSPLLKNLGGRGDKGEAKENLIAQVGDYTKDSNAAFRAVQLLEHIETFDANGDRLAGKDIGNNRIDGYTSSSDARHGTEAGRLKDFGKDGFSSLKGKLHETRSAANDSATREQAEKLGIHWERPAGDERDARSIVEGDPLLRNLGNQSDVRDMLKEQVGDFDNDADAAYRATQVLAHIEQFDGNGARIVGGDVANGSINGFTKSGEARNGTEAGRLQDFGKDGFSSLKGEMANVSVAGDNTQTREQAEKLGFMWELPKDDQRSAQDIIDANPLLKNLGNQSGVKDMLKERVGDFEKDANAAFRAAQVLDRVTMYNEKGEIQSGGDVFNSRVDGFTKGAEARHGTEAGRLQDFGKLGFDALPELKKSEDISSYKDFLKANPDADDASKQIARYAAILDENHDAIKGKTGSKDMNAEALAAYKDKNPQLDKEVKEALDFWSQPGAFALLDNAKSPLVKEALDFWSQPGAFALLDNAKSPLEQGADGKASRADIQAFIKTASPKDVGAVGTLLEVVAEGNLLNKVNTDALNKDVFDNPQNYTAEQKAAVLQELKAAQSLIVKGSGAGMWKDDKSQVQIANNVRSHPDAQKLLDDVNEHIATLEKDPAVVKFYNENATSELSKVLEGSEGLKNALQSTYDNDIKTGKALDTLWDANTKDGKTDQQTALAQFYSSAQSVQESLGVSNPSEIQAAVQKSTHNKDFESFYEKSLVSGERLKELLKTESFEVATSQFSMEVAMYNAALNPEFTNKFDDAATKNYTDIAQDNVFKDASFDDLKTAFGVDGGDTLDEAKVRSLIDQVAESNPELLMNADGKPATSDQILGVFRGNWDLLRQGTKSISELGLFSKDSSIKAASNAGVLHGVSGLFMAGITIAKGASGAGALTDRQVVDITTGSVQSATLLVEGGVKHFTDKFKAVKDTANPSAYAYITSNLSKLENAAKGLGGLAGVAAGAYGIFDGVKSIRKGELVAGGMSITAGSLGAMAGLASAAEGAAGVFQLTGSVVRALPLLAGSLGIAAAGIGALAMLIPGLIEEGKQETRVDRFSDHLRDYLTQYEIDGVKDGTIMDIPDNEWPGPEETTIAS
;
A
#
# COMPACT_ATOMS: atom_id res chain seq x y z
N MET A 1 65.30 63.19 50.47
CA MET A 1 64.07 63.88 50.05
C MET A 1 64.45 64.92 49.01
N THR A 2 64.57 64.48 47.75
CA THR A 2 64.53 65.37 46.59
C THR A 2 63.09 65.82 46.44
N THR A 3 62.85 67.13 46.39
CA THR A 3 61.54 67.74 46.16
C THR A 3 60.98 67.18 44.84
N VAL A 4 59.97 66.32 44.91
CA VAL A 4 59.21 65.90 43.73
C VAL A 4 58.49 67.16 43.23
N ASN A 5 58.85 67.66 42.05
CA ASN A 5 58.15 68.79 41.45
C ASN A 5 56.71 68.34 41.19
N LYS A 6 55.76 68.99 41.87
CA LYS A 6 54.33 68.69 41.72
C LYS A 6 53.92 68.92 40.28
N ILE A 7 53.46 67.86 39.60
CA ILE A 7 52.94 67.95 38.24
C ILE A 7 51.61 68.73 38.30
N THR A 8 51.53 69.85 37.59
CA THR A 8 50.32 70.67 37.47
C THR A 8 49.48 70.22 36.27
N THR A 9 48.19 70.54 36.26
CA THR A 9 47.31 70.20 35.11
C THR A 9 47.66 70.97 33.85
N GLU A 10 48.01 72.24 34.00
CA GLU A 10 48.53 73.07 32.91
C GLU A 10 50.05 72.97 32.82
N LYS A 11 50.57 73.14 31.60
CA LYS A 11 52.00 73.14 31.33
C LYS A 11 52.71 74.27 32.10
N PRO A 12 53.69 73.98 32.96
CA PRO A 12 54.44 75.00 33.69
C PRO A 12 55.18 75.98 32.75
N THR A 13 55.39 77.23 33.20
CA THR A 13 56.18 78.23 32.45
C THR A 13 57.70 78.06 32.63
N ASN A 14 58.14 77.36 33.69
CA ASN A 14 59.54 77.02 33.91
C ASN A 14 59.98 75.92 32.92
N PRO A 15 61.03 76.13 32.09
CA PRO A 15 61.47 75.16 31.08
C PRO A 15 61.78 73.75 31.60
N ALA A 16 62.33 73.63 32.82
CA ALA A 16 62.65 72.32 33.41
C ALA A 16 61.38 71.55 33.81
N ASP A 17 60.43 72.24 34.43
CA ASP A 17 59.15 71.68 34.87
C ASP A 17 58.23 71.40 33.67
N ALA A 18 58.28 72.24 32.64
CA ALA A 18 57.57 72.05 31.37
C ALA A 18 57.99 70.75 30.65
N LYS A 19 59.30 70.44 30.65
CA LYS A 19 59.83 69.23 30.03
C LYS A 19 59.42 67.97 30.80
N ALA A 20 59.48 68.01 32.13
CA ALA A 20 59.00 66.90 32.96
C ALA A 20 57.49 66.66 32.80
N TRP A 21 56.70 67.73 32.68
CA TRP A 21 55.28 67.67 32.39
C TRP A 21 54.98 67.05 31.03
N GLU A 22 55.67 67.47 29.96
CA GLU A 22 55.50 66.90 28.62
C GLU A 22 55.85 65.40 28.58
N GLN A 23 56.90 65.00 29.30
CA GLN A 23 57.26 63.58 29.44
C GLN A 23 56.18 62.78 30.15
N ALA A 24 55.61 63.30 31.24
CA ALA A 24 54.51 62.65 31.94
C ALA A 24 53.25 62.52 31.08
N VAL A 25 52.91 63.56 30.29
CA VAL A 25 51.78 63.52 29.33
C VAL A 25 52.00 62.48 28.25
N GLN A 26 53.22 62.40 27.71
CA GLN A 26 53.54 61.42 26.68
C GLN A 26 53.50 59.99 27.24
N GLN A 27 54.09 59.77 28.41
CA GLN A 27 54.07 58.47 29.08
C GLN A 27 52.65 58.05 29.49
N SER A 28 51.81 58.97 29.95
CA SER A 28 50.41 58.66 30.27
C SER A 28 49.68 58.17 29.01
N ARG A 29 49.89 58.81 27.86
CA ARG A 29 49.29 58.40 26.58
C ARG A 29 49.78 57.03 26.13
N GLU A 30 51.05 56.72 26.34
CA GLU A 30 51.64 55.41 25.99
C GLU A 30 50.97 54.26 26.75
N VAL A 31 50.55 54.51 28.00
CA VAL A 31 49.81 53.54 28.82
C VAL A 31 48.28 53.70 28.74
N GLY A 32 47.77 54.51 27.82
CA GLY A 32 46.33 54.67 27.58
C GLY A 32 45.60 55.61 28.54
N ILE A 33 46.31 56.38 29.36
CA ILE A 33 45.73 57.34 30.31
C ILE A 33 45.61 58.71 29.64
N GLN A 34 44.38 59.17 29.47
CA GLN A 34 44.07 60.47 28.90
C GLN A 34 44.43 61.59 29.87
N TRP A 35 45.20 62.56 29.37
CA TRP A 35 45.68 63.63 30.22
C TRP A 35 44.55 64.59 30.65
N GLN A 36 43.51 64.81 29.87
CA GLN A 36 42.45 65.76 30.21
C GLN A 36 41.10 65.08 30.11
N LEU A 37 40.14 65.62 30.86
CA LEU A 37 38.73 65.25 30.78
C LEU A 37 38.23 65.54 29.35
N PRO A 38 37.46 64.64 28.72
CA PRO A 38 36.82 64.90 27.43
C PRO A 38 35.97 66.18 27.46
N ASP A 39 35.90 66.89 26.33
CA ASP A 39 35.21 68.20 26.25
C ASP A 39 33.71 68.12 26.60
N ASP A 40 33.08 66.95 26.47
CA ASP A 40 31.68 66.66 26.76
C ASP A 40 31.43 66.23 28.22
N ASP A 41 32.46 65.83 28.97
CA ASP A 41 32.34 65.52 30.39
C ASP A 41 32.47 66.81 31.23
N LYS A 42 31.43 67.11 32.02
CA LYS A 42 31.32 68.33 32.85
C LYS A 42 31.40 68.04 34.36
N ARG A 43 31.78 66.82 34.75
CA ARG A 43 31.87 66.45 36.17
C ARG A 43 32.96 67.26 36.88
N SER A 44 32.64 67.71 38.09
CA SER A 44 33.60 68.32 39.00
C SER A 44 34.55 67.27 39.60
N ALA A 45 35.69 67.71 40.13
CA ALA A 45 36.65 66.84 40.82
C ALA A 45 35.99 66.00 41.92
N GLN A 46 35.10 66.61 42.70
CA GLN A 46 34.38 65.91 43.78
C GLN A 46 33.42 64.85 43.25
N GLN A 47 32.70 65.12 42.14
CA GLN A 47 31.84 64.13 41.50
C GLN A 47 32.65 62.94 40.99
N ILE A 48 33.79 63.18 40.33
CA ILE A 48 34.68 62.11 39.84
C ILE A 48 35.22 61.25 40.99
N ILE A 49 35.59 61.87 42.12
CA ILE A 49 36.01 61.14 43.32
C ILE A 49 34.86 60.32 43.90
N ASP A 50 33.67 60.91 44.01
CA ASP A 50 32.51 60.21 44.57
C ASP A 50 32.04 59.03 43.71
N ASP A 51 32.22 59.13 42.40
CA ASP A 51 31.95 58.08 41.42
C ASP A 51 33.03 56.97 41.42
N SER A 52 34.20 57.19 42.04
CA SER A 52 35.31 56.23 42.10
C SER A 52 35.56 55.76 43.54
N PRO A 53 35.02 54.61 43.95
CA PRO A 53 35.25 54.06 45.30
C PRO A 53 36.73 53.90 45.67
N LEU A 54 37.59 53.55 44.71
CA LEU A 54 39.03 53.43 44.91
C LEU A 54 39.66 54.76 45.28
N LEU A 55 39.38 55.80 44.49
CA LEU A 55 39.93 57.13 44.71
C LEU A 55 39.36 57.76 45.98
N LYS A 56 38.06 57.57 46.24
CA LYS A 56 37.35 58.04 47.45
C LYS A 56 37.93 57.45 48.74
N ASN A 57 38.25 56.17 48.72
CA ASN A 57 38.74 55.44 49.89
C ASN A 57 40.27 55.39 50.00
N LEU A 58 40.98 56.10 49.11
CA LEU A 58 42.44 56.13 49.11
C LEU A 58 42.98 57.02 50.24
N GLY A 59 43.70 56.40 51.19
CA GLY A 59 44.30 57.06 52.35
C GLY A 59 44.33 56.17 53.61
N GLY A 60 45.08 56.57 54.64
CA GLY A 60 45.23 55.78 55.88
C GLY A 60 46.53 56.04 56.65
N ARG A 61 47.01 55.06 57.43
CA ARG A 61 48.35 55.06 58.08
C ARG A 61 49.34 54.22 57.26
N GLY A 62 50.64 54.47 57.43
CA GLY A 62 51.70 53.74 56.71
C GLY A 62 51.73 54.05 55.21
N ASP A 63 52.16 53.09 54.38
CA ASP A 63 52.24 53.24 52.92
C ASP A 63 50.88 53.61 52.29
N LYS A 64 49.76 53.21 52.92
CA LYS A 64 48.41 53.58 52.49
C LYS A 64 48.11 55.08 52.62
N GLY A 65 48.72 55.77 53.57
CA GLY A 65 48.64 57.23 53.71
C GLY A 65 49.49 57.96 52.67
N GLU A 66 50.70 57.47 52.43
CA GLU A 66 51.63 58.01 51.43
C GLU A 66 51.09 57.83 50.00
N ALA A 67 50.36 56.76 49.71
CA ALA A 67 49.76 56.50 48.40
C ALA A 67 48.92 57.68 47.89
N LYS A 68 48.17 58.36 48.77
CA LYS A 68 47.38 59.55 48.40
C LYS A 68 48.26 60.73 48.01
N GLU A 69 49.28 61.02 48.81
CA GLU A 69 50.19 62.15 48.57
C GLU A 69 51.05 61.92 47.33
N ASN A 70 51.51 60.69 47.14
CA ASN A 70 52.26 60.24 45.98
C ASN A 70 51.43 60.31 44.69
N LEU A 71 50.16 59.88 44.74
CA LEU A 71 49.24 60.01 43.62
C LEU A 71 49.07 61.49 43.23
N ILE A 72 48.80 62.36 44.20
CA ILE A 72 48.68 63.82 43.98
C ILE A 72 49.95 64.42 43.37
N ALA A 73 51.13 63.97 43.80
CA ALA A 73 52.39 64.49 43.28
C ALA A 73 52.59 64.21 41.79
N GLN A 74 52.10 63.06 41.30
CA GLN A 74 52.31 62.59 39.93
C GLN A 74 51.15 62.93 38.97
N VAL A 75 49.89 62.98 39.46
CA VAL A 75 48.72 63.25 38.59
C VAL A 75 48.15 64.67 38.74
N GLY A 76 48.62 65.43 39.73
CA GLY A 76 48.06 66.72 40.16
C GLY A 76 47.11 66.61 41.35
N ASP A 77 46.74 67.75 41.96
CA ASP A 77 45.83 67.80 43.11
C ASP A 77 44.39 67.43 42.69
N TYR A 78 44.13 66.12 42.63
CA TYR A 78 42.85 65.55 42.24
C TYR A 78 41.70 65.96 43.16
N THR A 79 41.97 66.48 44.36
CA THR A 79 40.93 66.96 45.27
C THR A 79 40.32 68.30 44.85
N LYS A 80 40.96 68.99 43.89
CA LYS A 80 40.55 70.34 43.44
C LYS A 80 40.41 70.46 41.93
N ASP A 81 41.00 69.55 41.15
CA ASP A 81 41.05 69.61 39.70
C ASP A 81 40.43 68.36 39.06
N SER A 82 39.41 68.57 38.21
CA SER A 82 38.67 67.49 37.56
C SER A 82 39.52 66.70 36.57
N ASN A 83 40.48 67.33 35.89
CA ASN A 83 41.39 66.62 35.00
C ASN A 83 42.36 65.73 35.79
N ALA A 84 42.84 66.21 36.94
CA ALA A 84 43.68 65.42 37.83
C ALA A 84 42.91 64.25 38.45
N ALA A 85 41.64 64.46 38.85
CA ALA A 85 40.75 63.40 39.31
C ALA A 85 40.51 62.33 38.24
N PHE A 86 40.23 62.74 37.00
CA PHE A 86 40.00 61.82 35.89
C PHE A 86 41.23 60.97 35.55
N ARG A 87 42.42 61.60 35.49
CA ARG A 87 43.68 60.87 35.31
C ARG A 87 43.93 59.89 36.47
N ALA A 88 43.64 60.32 37.70
CA ALA A 88 43.83 59.49 38.89
C ALA A 88 42.93 58.24 38.88
N VAL A 89 41.68 58.36 38.41
CA VAL A 89 40.77 57.21 38.26
C VAL A 89 41.32 56.21 37.24
N GLN A 90 41.67 56.66 36.03
CA GLN A 90 42.25 55.80 34.98
C GLN A 90 43.56 55.13 35.42
N LEU A 91 44.34 55.81 36.27
CA LEU A 91 45.57 55.25 36.81
C LEU A 91 45.31 54.14 37.82
N LEU A 92 44.35 54.33 38.72
CA LEU A 92 43.97 53.28 39.67
C LEU A 92 43.38 52.08 38.93
N GLU A 93 42.57 52.33 37.90
CA GLU A 93 42.09 51.31 36.97
C GLU A 93 43.25 50.57 36.31
N HIS A 94 44.23 51.27 35.73
CA HIS A 94 45.43 50.65 35.14
C HIS A 94 46.17 49.75 36.14
N ILE A 95 46.31 50.19 37.38
CA ILE A 95 46.98 49.43 38.45
C ILE A 95 46.21 48.16 38.81
N GLU A 96 44.87 48.18 38.82
CA GLU A 96 44.03 46.99 39.03
C GLU A 96 44.06 46.05 37.81
N THR A 97 44.13 46.61 36.61
CA THR A 97 44.04 45.88 35.33
C THR A 97 45.33 45.16 34.96
N PHE A 98 46.51 45.74 35.24
CA PHE A 98 47.80 45.21 34.77
C PHE A 98 48.76 44.84 35.90
N ASP A 99 49.58 43.82 35.65
CA ASP A 99 50.67 43.42 36.53
C ASP A 99 51.94 44.29 36.33
N ALA A 100 53.04 43.94 37.00
CA ALA A 100 54.29 44.70 36.90
C ALA A 100 55.05 44.52 35.56
N ASN A 101 54.68 43.53 34.76
CA ASN A 101 55.18 43.31 33.41
C ASN A 101 54.30 43.97 32.35
N GLY A 102 53.06 44.31 32.71
CA GLY A 102 52.04 44.86 31.83
C GLY A 102 51.08 43.82 31.28
N ASP A 103 51.06 42.63 31.86
CA ASP A 103 50.15 41.55 31.50
C ASP A 103 48.77 41.81 32.13
N ARG A 104 47.69 41.56 31.38
CA ARG A 104 46.30 41.73 31.84
C ARG A 104 46.00 40.76 32.98
N LEU A 105 45.70 41.32 34.16
CA LEU A 105 45.29 40.55 35.33
C LEU A 105 43.86 40.04 35.12
N ALA A 106 43.53 38.94 35.80
CA ALA A 106 42.15 38.48 35.93
C ALA A 106 41.96 37.81 37.29
N GLY A 107 40.83 38.08 37.96
CA GLY A 107 40.53 37.47 39.26
C GLY A 107 39.54 38.27 40.09
N LYS A 108 39.10 37.68 41.21
CA LYS A 108 38.11 38.28 42.12
C LYS A 108 38.59 39.57 42.82
N ASP A 109 39.89 39.82 42.78
CA ASP A 109 40.51 40.96 43.43
C ASP A 109 40.48 42.22 42.52
N ILE A 110 40.09 42.08 41.25
CA ILE A 110 39.93 43.20 40.32
C ILE A 110 38.52 43.80 40.42
N GLY A 111 38.41 45.13 40.32
CA GLY A 111 37.12 45.83 40.33
C GLY A 111 36.34 45.68 41.64
N ASN A 112 36.99 45.19 42.70
CA ASN A 112 36.39 44.95 44.01
C ASN A 112 36.34 46.23 44.88
N ASN A 113 36.69 47.38 44.30
CA ASN A 113 36.68 48.70 44.92
C ASN A 113 37.68 48.87 46.07
N ARG A 114 38.76 48.08 46.12
CA ARG A 114 39.87 48.25 47.07
C ARG A 114 41.22 47.99 46.38
N ILE A 115 42.24 48.74 46.81
CA ILE A 115 43.63 48.46 46.42
C ILE A 115 44.17 47.30 47.27
N ASP A 116 44.45 46.18 46.63
CA ASP A 116 44.89 44.95 47.26
C ASP A 116 46.42 44.88 47.46
N GLY A 117 46.84 44.09 48.46
CA GLY A 117 48.25 43.83 48.75
C GLY A 117 48.90 44.65 49.87
N TYR A 118 48.12 45.41 50.64
CA TYR A 118 48.58 45.94 51.92
C TYR A 118 48.67 44.84 53.00
N THR A 119 49.73 44.84 53.80
CA THR A 119 49.84 44.02 55.01
C THR A 119 48.94 44.56 56.13
N SER A 120 48.78 43.80 57.22
CA SER A 120 48.09 44.29 58.43
C SER A 120 48.79 45.50 59.09
N SER A 121 50.09 45.72 58.81
CA SER A 121 50.85 46.92 59.21
C SER A 121 50.69 48.09 58.23
N SER A 122 49.89 47.94 57.17
CA SER A 122 49.71 48.91 56.07
C SER A 122 50.96 49.12 55.20
N ASP A 123 51.85 48.12 55.12
CA ASP A 123 52.98 48.11 54.19
C ASP A 123 52.55 47.50 52.84
N ALA A 124 52.97 48.11 51.74
CA ALA A 124 52.67 47.62 50.40
C ALA A 124 53.57 46.42 50.03
N ARG A 125 52.96 45.31 49.61
CA ARG A 125 53.71 44.13 49.13
C ARG A 125 54.16 44.34 47.69
N HIS A 126 55.44 44.06 47.40
CA HIS A 126 55.98 44.09 46.05
C HIS A 126 55.18 43.20 45.10
N GLY A 127 54.90 43.69 43.88
CA GLY A 127 54.16 42.96 42.85
C GLY A 127 52.64 42.94 43.01
N THR A 128 52.09 43.54 44.06
CA THR A 128 50.63 43.73 44.25
C THR A 128 50.18 45.11 43.76
N GLU A 129 48.87 45.37 43.68
CA GLU A 129 48.33 46.69 43.32
C GLU A 129 48.87 47.79 44.24
N ALA A 130 48.88 47.55 45.55
CA ALA A 130 49.47 48.46 46.54
C ALA A 130 50.96 48.73 46.28
N GLY A 131 51.71 47.70 45.87
CA GLY A 131 53.11 47.80 45.49
C GLY A 131 53.31 48.64 44.23
N ARG A 132 52.52 48.37 43.18
CA ARG A 132 52.56 49.12 41.92
C ARG A 132 52.15 50.58 42.10
N LEU A 133 51.17 50.87 42.95
CA LEU A 133 50.79 52.24 43.30
C LEU A 133 51.92 52.98 44.05
N LYS A 134 52.67 52.26 44.90
CA LYS A 134 53.86 52.81 45.56
C LYS A 134 54.99 53.09 44.58
N ASP A 135 55.24 52.18 43.64
CA ASP A 135 56.24 52.35 42.57
C ASP A 135 55.86 53.52 41.65
N PHE A 136 54.58 53.66 41.28
CA PHE A 136 54.07 54.82 40.55
C PHE A 136 54.32 56.14 41.29
N GLY A 137 54.10 56.16 42.60
CA GLY A 137 54.42 57.32 43.43
C GLY A 137 55.86 57.80 43.30
N LYS A 138 56.79 56.86 43.14
CA LYS A 138 58.23 57.11 43.09
C LYS A 138 58.72 57.44 41.67
N ASP A 139 58.28 56.66 40.68
CA ASP A 139 58.85 56.65 39.33
C ASP A 139 57.88 57.21 38.25
N GLY A 140 56.68 57.65 38.66
CA GLY A 140 55.67 58.26 37.78
C GLY A 140 55.12 57.29 36.74
N PHE A 141 54.56 57.82 35.64
CA PHE A 141 53.92 57.02 34.58
C PHE A 141 54.85 55.99 33.93
N SER A 142 56.17 56.21 33.97
CA SER A 142 57.16 55.27 33.44
C SER A 142 57.21 53.91 34.16
N SER A 143 56.67 53.83 35.38
CA SER A 143 56.53 52.58 36.14
C SER A 143 55.37 51.70 35.67
N LEU A 144 54.41 52.29 34.97
CA LEU A 144 53.24 51.60 34.46
C LEU A 144 53.61 50.87 33.17
N LYS A 145 53.23 49.60 33.10
CA LYS A 145 53.38 48.76 31.90
C LYS A 145 52.02 48.18 31.52
N GLY A 146 51.83 47.90 30.24
CA GLY A 146 50.50 47.61 29.69
C GLY A 146 49.77 48.90 29.30
N LYS A 147 48.74 48.78 28.48
CA LYS A 147 48.02 49.92 27.91
C LYS A 147 46.53 49.76 28.20
N LEU A 148 45.95 50.72 28.91
CA LEU A 148 44.50 50.78 29.13
C LEU A 148 43.80 50.88 27.77
N HIS A 149 42.92 49.92 27.45
CA HIS A 149 42.19 49.89 26.19
C HIS A 149 41.04 50.91 26.22
N GLU A 150 40.90 51.73 25.18
CA GLU A 150 39.65 52.46 24.97
C GLU A 150 38.63 51.46 24.40
N THR A 151 37.56 51.18 25.13
CA THR A 151 36.48 50.23 24.72
C THR A 151 35.85 50.55 23.36
N ARG A 152 36.06 51.76 22.82
CA ARG A 152 35.62 52.18 21.49
C ARG A 152 36.57 51.79 20.34
N SER A 153 37.80 51.33 20.61
CA SER A 153 38.83 51.20 19.57
C SER A 153 38.95 49.83 18.89
N ALA A 154 38.33 48.78 19.43
CA ALA A 154 38.45 47.42 18.90
C ALA A 154 38.01 47.32 17.42
N ALA A 155 37.01 48.13 17.01
CA ALA A 155 36.43 48.12 15.67
C ALA A 155 37.42 48.46 14.52
N ASN A 156 38.59 49.04 14.81
CA ASN A 156 39.53 49.54 13.80
C ASN A 156 40.78 48.68 13.60
N ASP A 157 40.90 47.52 14.25
CA ASP A 157 42.05 46.63 14.10
C ASP A 157 41.80 45.51 13.07
N SER A 158 42.39 45.67 11.87
CA SER A 158 42.25 44.70 10.78
C SER A 158 42.83 43.32 11.10
N ALA A 159 43.87 43.24 11.95
CA ALA A 159 44.48 41.96 12.30
C ALA A 159 43.57 41.15 13.24
N THR A 160 42.94 41.82 14.19
CA THR A 160 41.94 41.22 15.09
C THR A 160 40.71 40.76 14.32
N ARG A 161 40.26 41.53 13.33
CA ARG A 161 39.18 41.12 12.42
C ARG A 161 39.52 39.84 11.64
N GLU A 162 40.72 39.75 11.07
CA GLU A 162 41.14 38.55 10.33
C GLU A 162 41.19 37.30 11.23
N GLN A 163 41.59 37.45 12.50
CA GLN A 163 41.57 36.35 13.47
C GLN A 163 40.14 35.89 13.81
N ALA A 164 39.22 36.83 14.01
CA ALA A 164 37.81 36.53 14.23
C ALA A 164 37.20 35.79 13.02
N GLU A 165 37.46 36.28 11.81
CA GLU A 165 36.94 35.68 10.57
C GLU A 165 37.45 34.23 10.37
N LYS A 166 38.69 33.91 10.75
CA LYS A 166 39.23 32.53 10.73
C LYS A 166 38.53 31.56 11.69
N LEU A 167 37.85 32.08 12.71
CA LEU A 167 37.07 31.29 13.67
C LEU A 167 35.60 31.19 13.24
N GLY A 168 35.23 31.73 12.08
CA GLY A 168 33.84 31.84 11.63
C GLY A 168 33.04 32.93 12.36
N ILE A 169 33.72 33.87 13.06
CA ILE A 169 33.07 34.98 13.76
C ILE A 169 32.94 36.16 12.79
N HIS A 170 31.70 36.58 12.54
CA HIS A 170 31.41 37.74 11.70
C HIS A 170 31.62 39.04 12.47
N TRP A 171 32.44 39.92 11.89
CA TRP A 171 32.81 41.18 12.53
C TRP A 171 31.65 42.17 12.64
N GLU A 172 30.79 42.22 11.65
CA GLU A 172 29.63 43.13 11.58
C GLU A 172 28.35 42.30 11.48
N ARG A 173 27.22 42.88 11.89
CA ARG A 173 25.93 42.22 11.73
C ARG A 173 25.61 42.01 10.25
N PRO A 174 24.91 40.92 9.88
CA PRO A 174 24.51 40.68 8.51
C PRO A 174 23.56 41.77 7.99
N ALA A 175 23.58 42.00 6.67
CA ALA A 175 22.72 42.99 6.03
C ALA A 175 21.24 42.71 6.34
N GLY A 176 20.53 43.73 6.83
CA GLY A 176 19.11 43.66 7.21
C GLY A 176 18.84 43.32 8.67
N ASP A 177 19.87 43.12 9.50
CA ASP A 177 19.70 43.03 10.96
C ASP A 177 19.58 44.42 11.60
N GLU A 178 18.35 44.81 11.93
CA GLU A 178 18.00 46.12 12.52
C GLU A 178 17.97 46.10 14.06
N ARG A 179 18.39 45.01 14.73
CA ARG A 179 18.38 44.92 16.19
C ARG A 179 19.43 45.84 16.82
N ASP A 180 19.04 46.66 17.78
CA ASP A 180 19.99 47.47 18.55
C ASP A 180 20.80 46.62 19.54
N ALA A 181 21.87 47.22 20.11
CA ALA A 181 22.76 46.55 21.05
C ALA A 181 22.00 45.91 22.23
N ARG A 182 21.02 46.64 22.78
CA ARG A 182 20.19 46.17 23.88
C ARG A 182 19.36 44.95 23.50
N SER A 183 18.74 44.96 22.33
CA SER A 183 17.93 43.84 21.82
C SER A 183 18.78 42.59 21.60
N ILE A 184 20.03 42.75 21.18
CA ILE A 184 20.98 41.64 21.01
C ILE A 184 21.40 41.09 22.38
N VAL A 185 21.80 41.96 23.31
CA VAL A 185 22.20 41.56 24.67
C VAL A 185 21.05 40.88 25.42
N GLU A 186 19.84 41.43 25.38
CA GLU A 186 18.67 40.84 26.07
C GLU A 186 18.18 39.56 25.36
N GLY A 187 18.43 39.43 24.06
CA GLY A 187 18.05 38.28 23.24
C GLY A 187 18.99 37.07 23.37
N ASP A 188 20.24 37.26 23.78
CA ASP A 188 21.22 36.20 23.96
C ASP A 188 21.37 35.82 25.45
N PRO A 189 20.99 34.60 25.86
CA PRO A 189 21.06 34.20 27.26
C PRO A 189 22.47 34.23 27.85
N LEU A 190 23.51 33.86 27.08
CA LEU A 190 24.89 33.85 27.57
C LEU A 190 25.33 35.27 27.90
N LEU A 191 25.13 36.22 26.98
CA LEU A 191 25.54 37.62 27.15
C LEU A 191 24.68 38.36 28.18
N ARG A 192 23.37 38.08 28.21
CA ARG A 192 22.43 38.64 29.20
C ARG A 192 22.78 38.20 30.62
N ASN A 193 23.06 36.92 30.81
CA ASN A 193 23.30 36.33 32.12
C ASN A 193 24.78 36.43 32.54
N LEU A 194 25.66 36.92 31.67
CA LEU A 194 27.09 37.10 31.96
C LEU A 194 27.30 38.17 33.03
N GLY A 195 27.66 37.72 34.24
CA GLY A 195 28.17 38.58 35.30
C GLY A 195 29.64 38.97 35.06
N ASN A 196 30.17 39.84 35.93
CA ASN A 196 31.57 40.29 35.84
C ASN A 196 32.51 39.58 36.84
N GLN A 197 32.25 38.30 37.14
CA GLN A 197 33.13 37.51 38.00
C GLN A 197 34.50 37.32 37.35
N SER A 198 35.59 37.54 38.08
CA SER A 198 36.94 37.59 37.50
C SER A 198 37.09 38.57 36.33
N ASP A 199 36.27 39.63 36.31
CA ASP A 199 36.36 40.73 35.35
C ASP A 199 36.05 40.35 33.88
N VAL A 200 35.46 39.16 33.66
CA VAL A 200 35.30 38.59 32.31
C VAL A 200 34.39 39.40 31.38
N ARG A 201 33.42 40.16 31.92
CA ARG A 201 32.49 40.94 31.10
C ARG A 201 33.20 42.18 30.55
N ASP A 202 34.00 42.83 31.37
CA ASP A 202 34.77 44.00 30.95
C ASP A 202 35.94 43.58 30.05
N MET A 203 36.62 42.46 30.36
CA MET A 203 37.60 41.86 29.45
C MET A 203 37.00 41.48 28.09
N LEU A 204 35.75 40.99 28.04
CA LEU A 204 35.06 40.74 26.77
C LEU A 204 34.87 42.04 25.99
N LYS A 205 34.46 43.14 26.64
CA LYS A 205 34.32 44.47 26.00
C LYS A 205 35.64 45.01 25.46
N GLU A 206 36.74 44.81 26.19
CA GLU A 206 38.08 45.21 25.75
C GLU A 206 38.44 44.57 24.39
N GLN A 207 38.01 43.31 24.17
CA GLN A 207 38.33 42.56 22.95
C GLN A 207 37.32 42.80 21.81
N VAL A 208 36.01 42.90 22.10
CA VAL A 208 34.96 42.94 21.06
C VAL A 208 34.34 44.33 20.84
N GLY A 209 34.63 45.29 21.72
CA GLY A 209 34.03 46.62 21.77
C GLY A 209 32.90 46.76 22.80
N ASP A 210 32.42 47.99 23.00
CA ASP A 210 31.33 48.31 23.95
C ASP A 210 29.97 47.75 23.50
N PHE A 211 29.74 46.46 23.75
CA PHE A 211 28.51 45.77 23.38
C PHE A 211 27.25 46.23 24.11
N ASP A 212 27.34 47.09 25.13
CA ASP A 212 26.14 47.65 25.75
C ASP A 212 25.54 48.78 24.88
N ASN A 213 26.35 49.41 24.03
CA ASN A 213 25.94 50.56 23.20
C ASN A 213 26.21 50.39 21.70
N ASP A 214 27.08 49.47 21.29
CA ASP A 214 27.39 49.15 19.89
C ASP A 214 26.79 47.79 19.51
N ALA A 215 25.87 47.80 18.53
CA ALA A 215 25.15 46.61 18.10
C ALA A 215 26.05 45.59 17.39
N ASP A 216 27.09 46.04 16.67
CA ASP A 216 28.04 45.13 16.03
C ASP A 216 28.98 44.52 17.08
N ALA A 217 29.37 45.29 18.09
CA ALA A 217 30.09 44.75 19.25
C ALA A 217 29.25 43.72 20.01
N ALA A 218 27.95 43.98 20.22
CA ALA A 218 27.04 43.02 20.83
C ALA A 218 26.93 41.72 20.03
N TYR A 219 26.79 41.83 18.72
CA TYR A 219 26.73 40.67 17.84
C TYR A 219 28.03 39.86 17.81
N ARG A 220 29.20 40.53 17.83
CA ARG A 220 30.50 39.85 18.00
C ARG A 220 30.59 39.16 19.36
N ALA A 221 30.15 39.81 20.44
CA ALA A 221 30.19 39.27 21.79
C ALA A 221 29.36 37.98 21.92
N THR A 222 28.14 37.94 21.34
CA THR A 222 27.31 36.72 21.36
C THR A 222 27.99 35.56 20.64
N GLN A 223 28.65 35.83 19.51
CA GLN A 223 29.40 34.82 18.75
C GLN A 223 30.61 34.28 19.51
N VAL A 224 31.36 35.15 20.20
CA VAL A 224 32.50 34.73 21.03
C VAL A 224 32.03 33.84 22.19
N LEU A 225 30.95 34.21 22.87
CA LEU A 225 30.41 33.40 23.96
C LEU A 225 29.88 32.04 23.45
N ALA A 226 29.22 32.01 22.31
CA ALA A 226 28.80 30.78 21.65
C ALA A 226 30.00 29.90 21.28
N HIS A 227 31.09 30.48 20.75
CA HIS A 227 32.32 29.75 20.45
C HIS A 227 32.91 29.10 21.71
N ILE A 228 32.99 29.86 22.81
CA ILE A 228 33.52 29.38 24.10
C ILE A 228 32.66 28.24 24.68
N GLU A 229 31.34 28.31 24.53
CA GLU A 229 30.40 27.25 24.94
C GLU A 229 30.56 25.99 24.08
N GLN A 230 30.76 26.15 22.77
CA GLN A 230 30.79 25.05 21.80
C GLN A 230 32.15 24.34 21.70
N PHE A 231 33.28 25.01 21.96
CA PHE A 231 34.62 24.45 21.73
C PHE A 231 35.47 24.41 22.99
N ASP A 232 36.26 23.33 23.11
CA ASP A 232 37.27 23.20 24.16
C ASP A 232 38.57 23.96 23.81
N GLY A 233 39.54 23.94 24.73
CA GLY A 233 40.83 24.63 24.52
C GLY A 233 41.71 24.06 23.41
N ASN A 234 41.32 22.94 22.80
CA ASN A 234 41.95 22.32 21.63
C ASN A 234 41.15 22.56 20.35
N GLY A 235 39.96 23.17 20.44
CA GLY A 235 39.03 23.36 19.33
C GLY A 235 38.17 22.15 19.00
N ALA A 236 38.08 21.17 19.91
CA ALA A 236 37.14 20.07 19.77
C ALA A 236 35.74 20.48 20.25
N ARG A 237 34.71 20.01 19.55
CA ARG A 237 33.30 20.27 19.88
C ARG A 237 32.95 19.66 21.24
N ILE A 238 32.43 20.49 22.15
CA ILE A 238 31.91 20.08 23.46
C ILE A 238 30.48 19.59 23.30
N VAL A 239 30.15 18.54 24.05
CA VAL A 239 28.78 18.02 24.19
C VAL A 239 28.53 17.70 25.67
N GLY A 240 27.29 17.88 26.13
CA GLY A 240 26.91 17.61 27.52
C GLY A 240 25.89 18.59 28.08
N GLY A 241 25.49 18.39 29.34
CA GLY A 241 24.48 19.20 30.02
C GLY A 241 24.85 20.68 30.25
N ASP A 242 26.15 20.97 30.19
CA ASP A 242 26.66 22.33 30.35
C ASP A 242 26.60 23.14 29.04
N VAL A 243 26.36 22.48 27.89
CA VAL A 243 26.24 23.14 26.58
C VAL A 243 24.80 23.58 26.33
N ALA A 244 24.64 24.80 25.80
CA ALA A 244 23.36 25.45 25.49
C ALA A 244 22.44 25.63 26.71
N ASN A 245 23.04 25.78 27.90
CA ASN A 245 22.29 26.04 29.14
C ASN A 245 22.09 27.54 29.41
N GLY A 246 22.67 28.40 28.57
CA GLY A 246 22.52 29.85 28.64
C GLY A 246 23.30 30.50 29.79
N SER A 247 24.36 29.87 30.27
CA SER A 247 25.28 30.39 31.29
C SER A 247 26.72 29.98 31.01
N ILE A 248 27.68 30.86 31.31
CA ILE A 248 29.11 30.50 31.26
C ILE A 248 29.50 29.74 32.54
N ASN A 249 29.88 28.48 32.38
CA ASN A 249 30.13 27.55 33.47
C ASN A 249 31.59 27.54 33.91
N GLY A 250 31.82 27.17 35.18
CA GLY A 250 33.17 26.97 35.71
C GLY A 250 33.71 28.06 36.65
N PHE A 251 32.89 29.05 37.01
CA PHE A 251 33.20 29.93 38.14
C PHE A 251 33.11 29.19 39.47
N THR A 252 34.07 29.45 40.36
CA THR A 252 34.00 29.03 41.76
C THR A 252 33.00 29.89 42.54
N LYS A 253 32.63 29.45 43.75
CA LYS A 253 31.79 30.26 44.67
C LYS A 253 32.41 31.62 45.02
N SER A 254 33.73 31.75 44.93
CA SER A 254 34.45 33.01 45.15
C SER A 254 34.61 33.86 43.88
N GLY A 255 34.01 33.46 42.77
CA GLY A 255 34.04 34.20 41.51
C GLY A 255 35.31 33.99 40.67
N GLU A 256 36.17 33.03 41.03
CA GLU A 256 37.37 32.67 40.24
C GLU A 256 37.01 31.72 39.10
N ALA A 257 37.51 31.99 37.89
CA ALA A 257 37.39 31.09 36.75
C ALA A 257 38.29 29.84 36.92
N ARG A 258 37.79 28.65 36.60
CA ARG A 258 38.58 27.41 36.63
C ARG A 258 39.20 27.13 35.26
N ASN A 259 40.48 26.77 35.25
CA ASN A 259 41.17 26.33 34.03
C ASN A 259 40.44 25.15 33.37
N GLY A 260 40.36 25.16 32.03
CA GLY A 260 39.71 24.11 31.24
C GLY A 260 38.18 24.19 31.20
N THR A 261 37.56 25.16 31.88
CA THR A 261 36.10 25.42 31.80
C THR A 261 35.78 26.57 30.84
N GLU A 262 34.50 26.79 30.53
CA GLU A 262 34.06 27.94 29.72
C GLU A 262 34.50 29.27 30.33
N ALA A 263 34.34 29.44 31.65
CA ALA A 263 34.82 30.61 32.39
C ALA A 263 36.33 30.81 32.26
N GLY A 264 37.10 29.72 32.29
CA GLY A 264 38.55 29.76 32.07
C GLY A 264 38.90 30.21 30.66
N ARG A 265 38.23 29.65 29.64
CA ARG A 265 38.44 30.04 28.24
C ARG A 265 38.01 31.47 27.95
N LEU A 266 36.93 31.96 28.56
CA LEU A 266 36.52 33.37 28.48
C LEU A 266 37.55 34.30 29.12
N GLN A 267 38.14 33.90 30.25
CA GLN A 267 39.23 34.63 30.86
C GLN A 267 40.48 34.64 29.97
N ASP A 268 40.85 33.52 29.35
CA ASP A 268 41.97 33.43 28.43
C ASP A 268 41.73 34.31 27.19
N PHE A 269 40.51 34.29 26.64
CA PHE A 269 40.08 35.21 25.57
C PHE A 269 40.23 36.68 25.97
N GLY A 270 39.83 37.03 27.18
CA GLY A 270 40.00 38.38 27.69
C GLY A 270 41.47 38.85 27.71
N LYS A 271 42.42 37.94 27.98
CA LYS A 271 43.86 38.26 28.05
C LYS A 271 44.53 38.28 26.67
N ASP A 272 44.25 37.27 25.86
CA ASP A 272 45.02 36.94 24.65
C ASP A 272 44.22 37.20 23.35
N GLY A 273 42.97 37.65 23.46
CA GLY A 273 42.07 37.93 22.34
C GLY A 273 41.69 36.68 21.55
N PHE A 274 41.32 36.86 20.28
CA PHE A 274 40.85 35.79 19.39
C PHE A 274 41.89 34.67 19.17
N SER A 275 43.18 34.95 19.36
CA SER A 275 44.24 33.94 19.22
C SER A 275 44.17 32.80 20.24
N SER A 276 43.48 33.01 21.36
CA SER A 276 43.24 31.98 22.39
C SER A 276 42.14 30.98 22.01
N LEU A 277 41.24 31.37 21.11
CA LEU A 277 40.13 30.55 20.67
C LEU A 277 40.62 29.56 19.61
N LYS A 278 40.13 28.32 19.69
CA LYS A 278 40.44 27.26 18.72
C LYS A 278 39.15 26.58 18.28
N GLY A 279 39.12 26.11 17.04
CA GLY A 279 37.90 25.61 16.40
C GLY A 279 37.22 26.69 15.57
N GLU A 280 36.50 26.28 14.54
CA GLU A 280 35.81 27.16 13.60
C GLU A 280 34.30 26.95 13.74
N MET A 281 33.55 28.05 13.92
CA MET A 281 32.09 28.00 13.90
C MET A 281 31.59 27.80 12.47
N ALA A 282 30.65 26.88 12.29
CA ALA A 282 30.04 26.66 11.00
C ALA A 282 29.08 27.80 10.65
N ASN A 283 29.17 28.31 9.42
CA ASN A 283 28.20 29.25 8.89
C ASN A 283 26.96 28.51 8.37
N VAL A 284 25.89 28.52 9.16
CA VAL A 284 24.62 27.86 8.85
C VAL A 284 23.95 28.39 7.58
N SER A 285 24.26 29.61 7.12
CA SER A 285 23.63 30.17 5.92
C SER A 285 24.16 29.57 4.61
N VAL A 286 25.36 28.98 4.63
CA VAL A 286 26.01 28.38 3.45
C VAL A 286 26.09 26.86 3.53
N ALA A 287 25.56 26.24 4.59
CA ALA A 287 25.57 24.78 4.75
C ALA A 287 24.88 24.08 3.56
N GLY A 288 23.85 24.70 2.98
CA GLY A 288 23.15 24.22 1.79
C GLY A 288 23.99 24.19 0.50
N ASP A 289 25.09 24.94 0.44
CA ASP A 289 25.96 25.06 -0.74
C ASP A 289 27.12 24.04 -0.75
N ASN A 290 27.24 23.23 0.30
CA ASN A 290 28.33 22.26 0.44
C ASN A 290 28.10 21.01 -0.43
N THR A 291 28.76 20.96 -1.60
CA THR A 291 28.64 19.85 -2.55
C THR A 291 29.00 18.49 -1.96
N GLN A 292 30.04 18.40 -1.12
CA GLN A 292 30.44 17.13 -0.53
C GLN A 292 29.39 16.60 0.46
N THR A 293 28.82 17.49 1.28
CA THR A 293 27.76 17.13 2.23
C THR A 293 26.49 16.71 1.48
N ARG A 294 26.18 17.39 0.37
CA ARG A 294 25.09 17.01 -0.53
C ARG A 294 25.29 15.61 -1.11
N GLU A 295 26.47 15.30 -1.64
CA GLU A 295 26.78 13.97 -2.20
C GLU A 295 26.64 12.86 -1.13
N GLN A 296 27.12 13.11 0.10
CA GLN A 296 26.97 12.17 1.22
C GLN A 296 25.49 11.93 1.58
N ALA A 297 24.69 13.01 1.64
CA ALA A 297 23.27 12.93 1.93
C ALA A 297 22.52 12.16 0.82
N GLU A 298 22.75 12.50 -0.44
CA GLU A 298 22.11 11.88 -1.60
C GLU A 298 22.46 10.38 -1.71
N LYS A 299 23.70 9.99 -1.38
CA LYS A 299 24.10 8.57 -1.30
C LYS A 299 23.26 7.78 -0.30
N LEU A 300 22.83 8.42 0.79
CA LEU A 300 21.99 7.81 1.82
C LEU A 300 20.48 7.91 1.50
N GLY A 301 20.12 8.43 0.32
CA GLY A 301 18.73 8.59 -0.13
C GLY A 301 18.04 9.87 0.38
N PHE A 302 18.79 10.84 0.93
CA PHE A 302 18.22 12.11 1.34
C PHE A 302 18.00 13.02 0.13
N MET A 303 16.86 13.70 0.13
CA MET A 303 16.58 14.77 -0.82
C MET A 303 17.16 16.08 -0.31
N TRP A 304 18.14 16.63 -1.02
CA TRP A 304 18.83 17.86 -0.59
C TRP A 304 17.95 19.11 -0.66
N GLU A 305 17.06 19.15 -1.66
CA GLU A 305 16.13 20.25 -1.93
C GLU A 305 14.69 19.72 -1.92
N LEU A 306 13.72 20.60 -1.67
CA LEU A 306 12.31 20.26 -1.79
C LEU A 306 11.99 19.78 -3.22
N PRO A 307 11.06 18.81 -3.38
CA PRO A 307 10.44 18.53 -4.67
C PRO A 307 9.91 19.82 -5.34
N LYS A 308 9.97 19.90 -6.67
CA LYS A 308 9.62 21.14 -7.42
C LYS A 308 8.17 21.59 -7.22
N ASP A 309 7.28 20.65 -6.93
CA ASP A 309 5.86 20.83 -6.67
C ASP A 309 5.54 21.16 -5.20
N ASP A 310 6.52 21.01 -4.30
CA ASP A 310 6.37 21.35 -2.88
C ASP A 310 6.75 22.83 -2.64
N GLN A 311 5.74 23.63 -2.30
CA GLN A 311 5.85 25.08 -2.08
C GLN A 311 5.76 25.47 -0.61
N ARG A 312 5.88 24.50 0.31
CA ARG A 312 5.81 24.75 1.76
C ARG A 312 6.95 25.66 2.23
N SER A 313 6.63 26.57 3.14
CA SER A 313 7.64 27.39 3.81
C SER A 313 8.41 26.58 4.87
N ALA A 314 9.52 27.12 5.36
CA ALA A 314 10.25 26.53 6.50
C ALA A 314 9.33 26.30 7.71
N GLN A 315 8.45 27.27 7.99
CA GLN A 315 7.50 27.19 9.09
C GLN A 315 6.45 26.09 8.88
N ASP A 316 5.92 25.94 7.66
CA ASP A 316 4.95 24.88 7.34
C ASP A 316 5.57 23.48 7.53
N ILE A 317 6.84 23.31 7.15
CA ILE A 317 7.57 22.06 7.33
C ILE A 317 7.81 21.76 8.81
N ILE A 318 8.24 22.77 9.58
CA ILE A 318 8.41 22.66 11.03
C ILE A 318 7.08 22.28 11.69
N ASP A 319 5.99 22.96 11.35
CA ASP A 319 4.69 22.71 11.95
C ASP A 319 4.11 21.34 11.59
N ALA A 320 4.41 20.84 10.39
CA ALA A 320 4.04 19.51 9.93
C ALA A 320 4.90 18.37 10.52
N ASN A 321 6.09 18.68 11.07
CA ASN A 321 6.99 17.69 11.67
C ASN A 321 7.11 17.89 13.19
N PRO A 322 6.38 17.11 14.02
CA PRO A 322 6.39 17.25 15.47
C PRO A 322 7.77 17.08 16.12
N LEU A 323 8.66 16.26 15.54
CA LEU A 323 10.03 16.10 16.04
C LEU A 323 10.81 17.40 15.89
N LEU A 324 10.76 18.01 14.70
CA LEU A 324 11.45 19.26 14.41
C LEU A 324 10.86 20.42 15.22
N LYS A 325 9.53 20.49 15.31
CA LYS A 325 8.80 21.51 16.08
C LYS A 325 9.17 21.49 17.56
N ASN A 326 9.27 20.30 18.15
CA ASN A 326 9.53 20.13 19.58
C ASN A 326 11.01 19.90 19.92
N LEU A 327 11.91 20.03 18.93
CA LEU A 327 13.33 19.82 19.13
C LEU A 327 13.90 20.89 20.06
N GLY A 328 14.25 20.49 21.28
CA GLY A 328 15.02 21.31 22.21
C GLY A 328 16.51 21.28 21.87
N ASN A 329 17.28 22.17 22.50
CA ASN A 329 18.72 22.29 22.29
C ASN A 329 19.55 21.61 23.40
N GLN A 330 19.00 20.59 24.08
CA GLN A 330 19.73 19.84 25.10
C GLN A 330 21.01 19.25 24.50
N SER A 331 22.15 19.44 25.17
CA SER A 331 23.47 19.02 24.65
C SER A 331 23.82 19.63 23.28
N GLY A 332 23.24 20.77 22.92
CA GLY A 332 23.54 21.49 21.69
C GLY A 332 23.04 20.83 20.39
N VAL A 333 22.17 19.81 20.48
CA VAL A 333 21.80 19.02 19.29
C VAL A 333 21.05 19.82 18.21
N LYS A 334 20.30 20.86 18.61
CA LYS A 334 19.54 21.69 17.66
C LYS A 334 20.50 22.54 16.83
N ASP A 335 21.48 23.14 17.49
CA ASP A 335 22.50 23.95 16.82
C ASP A 335 23.38 23.07 15.92
N MET A 336 23.82 21.92 16.44
CA MET A 336 24.59 20.96 15.65
C MET A 336 23.82 20.46 14.42
N LEU A 337 22.50 20.31 14.51
CA LEU A 337 21.65 19.99 13.36
C LEU A 337 21.68 21.14 12.34
N LYS A 338 21.49 22.40 12.77
CA LYS A 338 21.55 23.59 11.90
C LYS A 338 22.89 23.72 11.18
N GLU A 339 23.98 23.43 11.86
CA GLU A 339 25.34 23.48 11.29
C GLU A 339 25.54 22.48 10.15
N ARG A 340 24.79 21.37 10.14
CA ARG A 340 24.87 20.35 9.09
C ARG A 340 23.86 20.55 7.96
N VAL A 341 22.66 21.05 8.28
CA VAL A 341 21.55 21.10 7.31
C VAL A 341 21.18 22.52 6.87
N GLY A 342 21.73 23.53 7.53
CA GLY A 342 21.40 24.95 7.37
C GLY A 342 20.40 25.48 8.38
N ASP A 343 20.11 26.79 8.33
CA ASP A 343 19.15 27.43 9.22
C ASP A 343 17.70 27.05 8.88
N PHE A 344 17.27 25.90 9.41
CA PHE A 344 15.95 25.33 9.15
C PHE A 344 14.78 26.19 9.67
N GLU A 345 15.03 27.23 10.47
CA GLU A 345 13.98 28.15 10.91
C GLU A 345 13.65 29.21 9.86
N LYS A 346 14.50 29.35 8.83
CA LYS A 346 14.36 30.39 7.79
C LYS A 346 14.44 29.85 6.38
N ASP A 347 15.15 28.75 6.14
CA ASP A 347 15.26 28.08 4.84
C ASP A 347 14.41 26.81 4.80
N ALA A 348 13.48 26.76 3.84
CA ALA A 348 12.60 25.61 3.64
C ALA A 348 13.39 24.34 3.30
N ASN A 349 14.45 24.46 2.47
CA ASN A 349 15.28 23.31 2.14
C ASN A 349 16.05 22.80 3.37
N ALA A 350 16.53 23.69 4.22
CA ALA A 350 17.14 23.31 5.50
C ALA A 350 16.14 22.63 6.44
N ALA A 351 14.90 23.14 6.54
CA ALA A 351 13.82 22.49 7.29
C ALA A 351 13.51 21.10 6.78
N PHE A 352 13.46 20.93 5.46
CA PHE A 352 13.22 19.65 4.84
C PHE A 352 14.34 18.64 5.10
N ARG A 353 15.61 19.06 4.98
CA ARG A 353 16.78 18.23 5.35
C ARG A 353 16.76 17.87 6.83
N ALA A 354 16.47 18.83 7.71
CA ALA A 354 16.39 18.62 9.16
C ALA A 354 15.32 17.59 9.53
N ALA A 355 14.12 17.70 8.94
CA ALA A 355 13.02 16.76 9.11
C ALA A 355 13.44 15.32 8.74
N GLN A 356 14.06 15.15 7.57
CA GLN A 356 14.55 13.84 7.11
C GLN A 356 15.60 13.25 8.05
N VAL A 357 16.51 14.07 8.60
CA VAL A 357 17.54 13.61 9.54
C VAL A 357 16.90 13.13 10.83
N LEU A 358 15.93 13.88 11.36
CA LEU A 358 15.18 13.48 12.55
C LEU A 358 14.40 12.18 12.33
N ASP A 359 13.78 12.02 11.16
CA ASP A 359 13.16 10.76 10.77
C ASP A 359 14.20 9.63 10.73
N ARG A 360 15.36 9.84 10.10
CA ARG A 360 16.42 8.81 10.06
C ARG A 360 16.90 8.40 11.45
N VAL A 361 17.16 9.35 12.36
CA VAL A 361 17.70 9.03 13.68
C VAL A 361 16.68 8.42 14.64
N THR A 362 15.38 8.70 14.45
CA THR A 362 14.30 8.15 15.29
C THR A 362 13.77 6.82 14.75
N MET A 363 13.75 6.65 13.43
CA MET A 363 13.16 5.45 12.82
C MET A 363 14.15 4.28 12.71
N TYR A 364 15.45 4.56 12.65
CA TYR A 364 16.47 3.53 12.42
C TYR A 364 17.49 3.49 13.55
N ASN A 365 17.93 2.28 13.90
CA ASN A 365 19.06 2.07 14.80
C ASN A 365 20.39 2.28 14.06
N GLU A 366 21.52 2.15 14.76
CA GLU A 366 22.89 2.31 14.22
C GLU A 366 23.27 1.33 13.10
N LYS A 367 22.48 0.26 12.89
CA LYS A 367 22.66 -0.73 11.82
C LYS A 367 21.77 -0.47 10.60
N GLY A 368 20.95 0.58 10.63
CA GLY A 368 19.98 0.88 9.58
C GLY A 368 18.73 -0.01 9.62
N GLU A 369 18.45 -0.65 10.76
CA GLU A 369 17.25 -1.46 10.99
C GLU A 369 16.14 -0.58 11.59
N ILE A 370 14.89 -0.80 11.18
CA ILE A 370 13.73 -0.07 11.71
C ILE A 370 13.55 -0.39 13.19
N GLN A 371 13.35 0.65 14.00
CA GLN A 371 13.06 0.53 15.43
C GLN A 371 11.59 0.12 15.66
N SER A 372 11.30 -0.57 16.76
CA SER A 372 9.94 -0.99 17.14
C SER A 372 9.73 -0.84 18.64
N GLY A 373 8.47 -0.63 19.05
CA GLY A 373 8.08 -0.45 20.47
C GLY A 373 7.31 0.86 20.74
N GLY A 374 6.68 0.95 21.91
CA GLY A 374 5.75 2.05 22.26
C GLY A 374 6.40 3.41 22.53
N ASP A 375 7.71 3.42 22.82
CA ASP A 375 8.47 4.67 23.02
C ASP A 375 9.07 5.21 21.71
N VAL A 376 9.02 4.43 20.62
CA VAL A 376 9.56 4.80 19.30
C VAL A 376 8.48 5.56 18.51
N PHE A 377 8.89 6.49 17.64
CA PHE A 377 8.00 7.27 16.75
C PHE A 377 7.06 8.26 17.44
N ASN A 378 7.38 8.69 18.65
CA ASN A 378 6.66 9.75 19.32
C ASN A 378 7.06 11.15 18.76
N SER A 379 6.52 12.22 19.35
CA SER A 379 6.74 13.59 18.88
C SER A 379 8.01 14.26 19.44
N ARG A 380 8.96 13.50 19.99
CA ARG A 380 10.20 13.98 20.63
C ARG A 380 11.38 13.07 20.31
N VAL A 381 12.58 13.61 20.46
CA VAL A 381 13.83 12.84 20.37
C VAL A 381 14.18 12.32 21.76
N ASP A 382 14.22 11.01 21.92
CA ASP A 382 14.43 10.36 23.21
C ASP A 382 15.88 9.99 23.49
N GLY A 383 16.18 9.80 24.79
CA GLY A 383 17.49 9.35 25.25
C GLY A 383 18.37 10.42 25.90
N PHE A 384 17.83 11.61 26.17
CA PHE A 384 18.48 12.57 27.05
C PHE A 384 18.42 12.14 28.52
N THR A 385 19.49 12.37 29.27
CA THR A 385 19.50 12.21 30.74
C THR A 385 18.76 13.37 31.42
N LYS A 386 18.50 13.25 32.73
CA LYS A 386 18.01 14.38 33.53
C LYS A 386 18.95 15.58 33.52
N GLY A 387 20.25 15.34 33.28
CA GLY A 387 21.26 16.38 33.09
C GLY A 387 21.38 16.83 31.64
N ALA A 388 20.39 16.58 30.78
CA ALA A 388 20.38 16.99 29.37
C ALA A 388 21.48 16.36 28.49
N GLU A 389 22.20 15.34 28.97
CA GLU A 389 23.21 14.63 28.17
C GLU A 389 22.57 13.59 27.25
N ALA A 390 23.01 13.51 25.99
CA ALA A 390 22.56 12.46 25.08
C ALA A 390 23.20 11.10 25.43
N ARG A 391 22.39 10.05 25.63
CA ARG A 391 22.91 8.70 25.88
C ARG A 391 23.32 8.03 24.57
N HIS A 392 24.50 7.40 24.56
CA HIS A 392 24.95 6.60 23.42
C HIS A 392 23.95 5.48 23.08
N GLY A 393 23.78 5.19 21.79
CA GLY A 393 22.84 4.18 21.28
C GLY A 393 21.35 4.60 21.26
N THR A 394 21.01 5.78 21.78
CA THR A 394 19.64 6.33 21.73
C THR A 394 19.44 7.28 20.55
N GLU A 395 18.21 7.74 20.31
CA GLU A 395 17.89 8.72 19.26
C GLU A 395 18.68 10.03 19.46
N ALA A 396 18.71 10.53 20.70
CA ALA A 396 19.51 11.69 21.10
C ALA A 396 21.02 11.47 20.85
N GLY A 397 21.52 10.28 21.16
CA GLY A 397 22.92 9.91 20.90
C GLY A 397 23.25 9.93 19.41
N ARG A 398 22.39 9.34 18.58
CA ARG A 398 22.55 9.34 17.11
C ARG A 398 22.45 10.74 16.52
N LEU A 399 21.55 11.58 17.03
CA LEU A 399 21.46 12.98 16.60
C LEU A 399 22.73 13.77 16.98
N GLN A 400 23.29 13.52 18.16
CA GLN A 400 24.56 14.10 18.57
C GLN A 400 25.72 13.63 17.68
N ASP A 401 25.77 12.33 17.34
CA ASP A 401 26.80 11.78 16.45
C ASP A 401 26.68 12.35 15.03
N PHE A 402 25.45 12.50 14.51
CA PHE A 402 25.18 13.24 13.27
C PHE A 402 25.69 14.68 13.33
N GLY A 403 25.46 15.38 14.44
CA GLY A 403 25.99 16.72 14.64
C GLY A 403 27.52 16.77 14.55
N LYS A 404 28.23 15.76 15.07
CA LYS A 404 29.70 15.69 15.06
C LYS A 404 30.29 15.28 13.71
N LEU A 405 29.66 14.32 13.03
CA LEU A 405 30.24 13.66 11.85
C LEU A 405 29.47 13.93 10.54
N GLY A 406 28.34 14.63 10.60
CA GLY A 406 27.47 14.86 9.46
C GLY A 406 26.78 13.58 8.99
N PHE A 407 26.51 13.50 7.69
CA PHE A 407 25.81 12.36 7.08
C PHE A 407 26.58 11.04 7.20
N ASP A 408 27.90 11.06 7.37
CA ASP A 408 28.71 9.85 7.57
C ASP A 408 28.38 9.10 8.88
N ALA A 409 27.72 9.75 9.86
CA ALA A 409 27.24 9.08 11.07
C ALA A 409 25.91 8.34 10.88
N LEU A 410 25.20 8.56 9.78
CA LEU A 410 23.91 7.93 9.54
C LEU A 410 24.12 6.60 8.81
N PRO A 411 23.43 5.53 9.24
CA PRO A 411 23.58 4.22 8.61
C PRO A 411 22.92 4.19 7.23
N GLU A 412 23.50 3.38 6.33
CA GLU A 412 22.80 2.90 5.14
C GLU A 412 21.58 2.08 5.57
N LEU A 413 20.46 2.24 4.88
CA LEU A 413 19.25 1.51 5.21
C LEU A 413 19.38 0.05 4.79
N LYS A 414 18.87 -0.85 5.63
CA LYS A 414 18.72 -2.26 5.28
C LYS A 414 17.93 -2.39 3.98
N LYS A 415 18.48 -3.11 3.02
CA LYS A 415 17.81 -3.38 1.74
C LYS A 415 16.57 -4.25 1.97
N SER A 416 15.54 -4.04 1.17
CA SER A 416 14.30 -4.84 1.20
C SER A 416 14.54 -6.34 0.92
N GLU A 417 15.55 -6.68 0.10
CA GLU A 417 16.05 -8.06 -0.09
C GLU A 417 16.53 -8.72 1.21
N ASP A 418 16.94 -7.92 2.19
CA ASP A 418 17.48 -8.40 3.46
C ASP A 418 16.42 -8.54 4.56
N ILE A 419 15.15 -8.22 4.28
CA ILE A 419 14.03 -8.37 5.21
C ILE A 419 13.82 -9.86 5.52
N SER A 420 13.71 -10.19 6.81
CA SER A 420 13.67 -11.56 7.30
C SER A 420 12.46 -12.34 6.78
N SER A 421 11.27 -11.74 6.81
CA SER A 421 10.04 -12.37 6.31
C SER A 421 10.09 -12.66 4.80
N TYR A 422 10.74 -11.79 4.02
CA TYR A 422 10.99 -12.03 2.60
C TYR A 422 12.00 -13.16 2.36
N LYS A 423 13.11 -13.19 3.11
CA LYS A 423 14.08 -14.29 3.04
C LYS A 423 13.45 -15.64 3.39
N ASP A 424 12.56 -15.66 4.37
CA ASP A 424 11.82 -16.87 4.74
C ASP A 424 10.87 -17.31 3.61
N PHE A 425 10.20 -16.37 2.95
CA PHE A 425 9.39 -16.65 1.75
C PHE A 425 10.22 -17.26 0.62
N LEU A 426 11.38 -16.66 0.28
CA LEU A 426 12.27 -17.18 -0.77
C LEU A 426 12.80 -18.58 -0.45
N LYS A 427 13.11 -18.84 0.83
CA LYS A 427 13.58 -20.15 1.26
C LYS A 427 12.48 -21.22 1.18
N ALA A 428 11.24 -20.84 1.47
CA ALA A 428 10.10 -21.74 1.39
C ALA A 428 9.64 -21.98 -0.07
N ASN A 429 9.86 -21.03 -0.96
CA ASN A 429 9.39 -21.05 -2.35
C ASN A 429 10.55 -20.74 -3.32
N PRO A 430 11.56 -21.63 -3.44
CA PRO A 430 12.76 -21.37 -4.25
C PRO A 430 12.46 -21.20 -5.76
N ASP A 431 11.35 -21.77 -6.23
CA ASP A 431 10.94 -21.76 -7.64
C ASP A 431 9.93 -20.64 -7.97
N ALA A 432 9.65 -19.73 -7.03
CA ALA A 432 8.71 -18.64 -7.26
C ALA A 432 9.12 -17.76 -8.45
N ASP A 433 8.14 -17.36 -9.26
CA ASP A 433 8.37 -16.43 -10.38
C ASP A 433 8.65 -15.00 -9.88
N ASP A 434 9.12 -14.12 -10.76
CA ASP A 434 9.59 -12.80 -10.36
C ASP A 434 8.47 -11.90 -9.84
N ALA A 435 7.27 -11.96 -10.42
CA ALA A 435 6.10 -11.23 -9.93
C ALA A 435 5.68 -11.72 -8.54
N SER A 436 5.64 -13.04 -8.32
CA SER A 436 5.40 -13.62 -6.99
C SER A 436 6.39 -13.13 -5.94
N LYS A 437 7.68 -13.11 -6.28
CA LYS A 437 8.74 -12.56 -5.40
C LYS A 437 8.50 -11.08 -5.09
N GLN A 438 8.12 -10.27 -6.07
CA GLN A 438 7.93 -8.84 -5.87
C GLN A 438 6.71 -8.53 -4.99
N ILE A 439 5.59 -9.25 -5.16
CA ILE A 439 4.41 -9.12 -4.29
C ILE A 439 4.75 -9.50 -2.85
N ALA A 440 5.47 -10.61 -2.65
CA ALA A 440 5.94 -11.04 -1.32
C ALA A 440 6.87 -9.98 -0.69
N ARG A 441 7.75 -9.38 -1.49
CA ARG A 441 8.68 -8.32 -1.06
C ARG A 441 7.93 -7.05 -0.65
N TYR A 442 6.93 -6.61 -1.41
CA TYR A 442 6.08 -5.48 -1.03
C TYR A 442 5.35 -5.71 0.29
N ALA A 443 4.80 -6.92 0.53
CA ALA A 443 4.20 -7.26 1.82
C ALA A 443 5.23 -7.26 2.97
N ALA A 444 6.43 -7.79 2.73
CA ALA A 444 7.51 -7.79 3.71
C ALA A 444 7.97 -6.36 4.07
N ILE A 445 7.97 -5.44 3.12
CA ILE A 445 8.22 -4.01 3.36
C ILE A 445 7.18 -3.43 4.32
N LEU A 446 5.89 -3.75 4.15
CA LEU A 446 4.86 -3.32 5.09
C LEU A 446 5.05 -3.90 6.50
N ASP A 447 5.37 -5.19 6.62
CA ASP A 447 5.62 -5.82 7.93
C ASP A 447 6.82 -5.19 8.66
N GLU A 448 7.90 -4.86 7.94
CA GLU A 448 9.07 -4.18 8.51
C GLU A 448 8.71 -2.73 8.94
N ASN A 449 7.86 -2.03 8.18
CA ASN A 449 7.47 -0.63 8.43
C ASN A 449 6.20 -0.47 9.30
N HIS A 450 5.56 -1.56 9.72
CA HIS A 450 4.24 -1.54 10.38
C HIS A 450 4.16 -0.55 11.56
N ASP A 451 5.13 -0.61 12.48
CA ASP A 451 5.13 0.23 13.68
C ASP A 451 5.44 1.70 13.35
N ALA A 452 6.29 1.94 12.34
CA ALA A 452 6.62 3.28 11.84
C ALA A 452 5.40 3.96 11.20
N ILE A 453 4.64 3.22 10.37
CA ILE A 453 3.41 3.68 9.74
C ILE A 453 2.41 4.11 10.81
N LYS A 454 2.16 3.27 11.82
CA LYS A 454 1.23 3.57 12.91
C LYS A 454 1.68 4.78 13.74
N GLY A 455 2.95 4.81 14.12
CA GLY A 455 3.52 5.89 14.93
C GLY A 455 3.45 7.26 14.24
N LYS A 456 3.85 7.35 12.97
CA LYS A 456 3.90 8.61 12.21
C LYS A 456 2.54 9.11 11.72
N THR A 457 1.58 8.21 11.51
CA THR A 457 0.23 8.60 11.11
C THR A 457 -0.65 8.92 12.31
N GLY A 458 -0.31 8.41 13.50
CA GLY A 458 -1.17 8.46 14.69
C GLY A 458 -2.38 7.54 14.59
N SER A 459 -2.43 6.68 13.56
CA SER A 459 -3.53 5.75 13.36
C SER A 459 -3.43 4.59 14.33
N LYS A 460 -4.54 4.30 15.02
CA LYS A 460 -4.64 3.15 15.93
C LYS A 460 -4.51 1.83 15.18
N ASP A 461 -4.97 1.81 13.93
CA ASP A 461 -5.07 0.64 13.06
C ASP A 461 -4.41 0.95 11.70
N MET A 462 -3.81 -0.04 11.03
CA MET A 462 -3.25 0.16 9.70
C MET A 462 -4.38 0.02 8.69
N ASN A 463 -4.63 1.06 7.89
CA ASN A 463 -5.63 1.10 6.81
C ASN A 463 -5.04 1.78 5.57
N ALA A 464 -5.75 1.76 4.45
CA ALA A 464 -5.28 2.36 3.19
C ALA A 464 -4.93 3.85 3.34
N GLU A 465 -5.71 4.62 4.10
CA GLU A 465 -5.44 6.04 4.35
C GLU A 465 -4.15 6.25 5.15
N ALA A 466 -3.85 5.38 6.11
CA ALA A 466 -2.60 5.43 6.86
C ALA A 466 -1.39 5.14 5.96
N LEU A 467 -1.49 4.19 5.02
CA LEU A 467 -0.42 3.91 4.06
C LEU A 467 -0.16 5.12 3.16
N ALA A 468 -1.21 5.73 2.59
CA ALA A 468 -1.11 6.93 1.78
C ALA A 468 -0.54 8.12 2.57
N ALA A 469 -1.07 8.38 3.78
CA ALA A 469 -0.59 9.45 4.64
C ALA A 469 0.87 9.25 5.08
N TYR A 470 1.31 8.01 5.31
CA TYR A 470 2.70 7.71 5.60
C TYR A 470 3.59 7.99 4.38
N LYS A 471 3.18 7.60 3.17
CA LYS A 471 3.90 7.91 1.93
C LYS A 471 4.07 9.42 1.74
N ASP A 472 2.99 10.18 1.88
CA ASP A 472 2.96 11.63 1.60
C ASP A 472 3.76 12.44 2.64
N LYS A 473 3.73 12.01 3.91
CA LYS A 473 4.50 12.66 4.98
C LYS A 473 5.99 12.33 4.93
N ASN A 474 6.40 11.29 4.21
CA ASN A 474 7.78 10.82 4.15
C ASN A 474 8.28 10.74 2.68
N PRO A 475 8.43 11.89 1.98
CA PRO A 475 8.88 11.92 0.59
C PRO A 475 10.30 11.38 0.38
N GLN A 476 11.08 11.19 1.44
CA GLN A 476 12.42 10.58 1.43
C GLN A 476 12.40 9.04 1.39
N LEU A 477 11.23 8.40 1.47
CA LEU A 477 11.14 6.95 1.36
C LEU A 477 11.76 6.46 0.03
N ASP A 478 12.44 5.33 0.09
CA ASP A 478 12.98 4.66 -1.09
C ASP A 478 11.86 4.39 -2.10
N LYS A 479 12.21 4.42 -3.40
CA LYS A 479 11.26 4.21 -4.50
C LYS A 479 10.46 2.92 -4.28
N GLU A 480 11.11 1.81 -3.93
CA GLU A 480 10.43 0.53 -3.76
C GLU A 480 9.47 0.52 -2.56
N VAL A 481 9.79 1.26 -1.49
CA VAL A 481 8.89 1.42 -0.34
C VAL A 481 7.64 2.20 -0.75
N LYS A 482 7.79 3.26 -1.54
CA LYS A 482 6.65 4.01 -2.08
C LYS A 482 5.78 3.15 -2.99
N GLU A 483 6.38 2.36 -3.87
CA GLU A 483 5.64 1.44 -4.75
C GLU A 483 4.87 0.39 -3.95
N ALA A 484 5.46 -0.15 -2.87
CA ALA A 484 4.78 -1.09 -1.98
C ALA A 484 3.59 -0.44 -1.26
N LEU A 485 3.76 0.79 -0.77
CA LEU A 485 2.68 1.55 -0.15
C LEU A 485 1.56 1.86 -1.15
N ASP A 486 1.91 2.22 -2.38
CA ASP A 486 0.95 2.50 -3.45
C ASP A 486 0.15 1.25 -3.82
N PHE A 487 0.82 0.13 -4.06
CA PHE A 487 0.17 -1.14 -4.34
C PHE A 487 -0.81 -1.54 -3.24
N TRP A 488 -0.36 -1.55 -1.98
CA TRP A 488 -1.20 -2.00 -0.87
C TRP A 488 -2.23 -0.96 -0.40
N SER A 489 -2.12 0.31 -0.81
CA SER A 489 -3.16 1.32 -0.56
C SER A 489 -4.36 1.18 -1.50
N GLN A 490 -4.23 0.39 -2.58
CA GLN A 490 -5.35 0.07 -3.45
C GLN A 490 -6.41 -0.72 -2.66
N PRO A 491 -7.70 -0.37 -2.74
CA PRO A 491 -8.75 -1.02 -1.96
C PRO A 491 -8.78 -2.55 -2.11
N GLY A 492 -8.67 -3.06 -3.34
CA GLY A 492 -8.65 -4.50 -3.60
C GLY A 492 -7.42 -5.20 -3.01
N ALA A 493 -6.25 -4.58 -3.09
CA ALA A 493 -5.02 -5.12 -2.50
C ALA A 493 -5.05 -5.08 -0.96
N PHE A 494 -5.56 -3.99 -0.39
CA PHE A 494 -5.68 -3.85 1.06
C PHE A 494 -6.65 -4.89 1.65
N ALA A 495 -7.77 -5.14 0.97
CA ALA A 495 -8.72 -6.18 1.37
C ALA A 495 -8.10 -7.58 1.41
N LEU A 496 -7.13 -7.88 0.54
CA LEU A 496 -6.38 -9.14 0.59
C LEU A 496 -5.50 -9.25 1.83
N LEU A 497 -4.87 -8.15 2.26
CA LEU A 497 -4.10 -8.13 3.52
C LEU A 497 -5.02 -8.27 4.72
N ASP A 498 -6.09 -7.50 4.76
CA ASP A 498 -7.06 -7.49 5.86
C ASP A 498 -7.64 -8.90 6.11
N ASN A 499 -7.96 -9.59 5.03
CA ASN A 499 -8.53 -10.93 5.09
C ASN A 499 -7.48 -12.07 5.03
N ALA A 500 -6.18 -11.78 5.13
CA ALA A 500 -5.14 -12.79 4.91
C ALA A 500 -5.14 -13.96 5.91
N LYS A 501 -5.73 -13.77 7.09
CA LYS A 501 -5.97 -14.87 8.05
C LYS A 501 -7.18 -15.72 7.69
N SER A 502 -8.12 -15.20 6.91
CA SER A 502 -9.29 -15.93 6.42
C SER A 502 -8.87 -17.02 5.42
N PRO A 503 -9.41 -18.25 5.51
CA PRO A 503 -9.15 -19.25 4.49
C PRO A 503 -9.83 -18.84 3.18
N LEU A 504 -10.72 -17.83 3.19
CA LEU A 504 -11.35 -17.30 1.99
C LEU A 504 -10.34 -16.73 1.01
N VAL A 505 -9.41 -15.89 1.44
CA VAL A 505 -8.40 -15.28 0.55
C VAL A 505 -7.39 -16.32 0.09
N LYS A 506 -6.86 -17.09 1.04
CA LYS A 506 -5.87 -18.13 0.73
C LYS A 506 -6.45 -19.17 -0.21
N GLU A 507 -7.64 -19.69 0.08
CA GLU A 507 -8.28 -20.67 -0.78
C GLU A 507 -8.94 -20.03 -1.98
N ALA A 508 -9.28 -18.75 -2.06
CA ALA A 508 -9.64 -18.15 -3.35
C ALA A 508 -8.42 -18.15 -4.26
N LEU A 509 -7.29 -17.65 -3.77
CA LEU A 509 -6.02 -17.69 -4.50
C LEU A 509 -5.59 -19.13 -4.83
N ASP A 510 -5.71 -20.10 -3.90
CA ASP A 510 -5.43 -21.53 -4.14
C ASP A 510 -6.52 -22.26 -4.97
N PHE A 511 -7.80 -21.87 -4.90
CA PHE A 511 -8.94 -22.47 -5.63
C PHE A 511 -8.88 -22.11 -7.11
N TRP A 512 -8.57 -20.85 -7.41
CA TRP A 512 -8.36 -20.38 -8.77
C TRP A 512 -7.00 -20.84 -9.34
N SER A 513 -5.97 -21.08 -8.49
CA SER A 513 -4.62 -21.46 -8.94
C SER A 513 -4.23 -22.95 -8.82
N GLN A 514 -4.96 -23.84 -8.10
CA GLN A 514 -4.55 -25.24 -7.89
C GLN A 514 -5.52 -26.36 -8.37
N PRO A 515 -4.98 -27.51 -8.84
CA PRO A 515 -5.71 -28.75 -9.13
C PRO A 515 -6.50 -29.32 -7.94
N GLY A 516 -7.80 -29.56 -8.13
CA GLY A 516 -8.57 -30.47 -7.26
C GLY A 516 -8.95 -29.92 -5.89
N ALA A 517 -9.34 -28.65 -5.82
CA ALA A 517 -9.75 -27.91 -4.60
C ALA A 517 -11.01 -28.44 -3.86
N PHE A 518 -11.32 -29.73 -3.95
CA PHE A 518 -12.15 -30.46 -2.98
C PHE A 518 -11.31 -31.31 -2.00
N ALA A 519 -10.04 -31.62 -2.34
CA ALA A 519 -9.16 -32.43 -1.49
C ALA A 519 -8.48 -31.66 -0.34
N LEU A 520 -8.77 -30.35 -0.19
CA LEU A 520 -8.15 -29.49 0.84
C LEU A 520 -9.05 -29.17 2.04
N LEU A 521 -10.21 -29.83 2.15
CA LEU A 521 -11.11 -29.67 3.30
C LEU A 521 -10.55 -30.23 4.64
N ASP A 522 -9.35 -30.81 4.64
CA ASP A 522 -8.83 -31.58 5.79
C ASP A 522 -8.11 -30.75 6.87
N ASN A 523 -7.93 -29.42 6.74
CA ASN A 523 -7.13 -28.64 7.72
C ASN A 523 -7.62 -27.22 8.13
N ALA A 524 -8.81 -26.77 7.74
CA ALA A 524 -9.33 -25.44 8.12
C ALA A 524 -9.90 -25.42 9.56
N LYS A 525 -9.05 -25.44 10.59
CA LYS A 525 -9.50 -25.53 11.99
C LYS A 525 -9.86 -24.21 12.69
N SER A 526 -9.56 -23.05 12.11
CA SER A 526 -9.66 -21.76 12.82
C SER A 526 -10.18 -20.50 12.10
N PRO A 527 -10.26 -20.35 10.75
CA PRO A 527 -10.43 -18.99 10.21
C PRO A 527 -11.74 -18.67 9.45
N LEU A 528 -12.77 -19.53 9.50
CA LEU A 528 -14.11 -19.25 8.95
C LEU A 528 -14.92 -18.21 9.76
N GLU A 529 -14.30 -17.58 10.76
CA GLU A 529 -14.94 -16.79 11.82
C GLU A 529 -14.67 -15.28 11.71
N GLN A 530 -13.89 -14.82 10.72
CA GLN A 530 -13.40 -13.44 10.61
C GLN A 530 -13.66 -12.87 9.21
N GLY A 531 -14.47 -11.80 9.15
CA GLY A 531 -14.63 -10.95 7.96
C GLY A 531 -13.68 -9.74 7.98
N ALA A 532 -13.67 -8.98 6.89
CA ALA A 532 -12.88 -7.76 6.74
C ALA A 532 -13.34 -6.69 7.75
N ASP A 533 -12.45 -6.17 8.59
CA ASP A 533 -12.74 -5.05 9.50
C ASP A 533 -12.14 -3.71 9.01
N GLY A 534 -11.55 -3.74 7.81
CA GLY A 534 -10.88 -2.62 7.17
C GLY A 534 -9.50 -2.33 7.76
N LYS A 535 -8.90 -3.27 8.51
CA LYS A 535 -7.69 -3.05 9.30
C LYS A 535 -6.75 -4.26 9.27
N ALA A 536 -5.76 -4.19 8.38
CA ALA A 536 -4.69 -5.18 8.38
C ALA A 536 -3.78 -5.05 9.62
N SER A 537 -3.82 -6.02 10.53
CA SER A 537 -2.84 -6.12 11.61
C SER A 537 -1.50 -6.64 11.09
N ARG A 538 -0.41 -6.43 11.83
CA ARG A 538 0.89 -7.06 11.53
C ARG A 538 0.79 -8.58 11.34
N ALA A 539 -0.06 -9.24 12.12
CA ALA A 539 -0.26 -10.68 12.01
C ALA A 539 -1.00 -11.06 10.70
N ASP A 540 -1.81 -10.17 10.13
CA ASP A 540 -2.44 -10.40 8.82
C ASP A 540 -1.40 -10.30 7.70
N ILE A 541 -0.54 -9.27 7.72
CA ILE A 541 0.56 -9.14 6.75
C ILE A 541 1.50 -10.37 6.81
N GLN A 542 1.86 -10.81 8.01
CA GLN A 542 2.70 -11.99 8.18
C GLN A 542 2.00 -13.27 7.72
N ALA A 543 0.68 -13.39 7.94
CA ALA A 543 -0.11 -14.50 7.41
C ALA A 543 -0.14 -14.47 5.89
N PHE A 544 -0.29 -13.30 5.27
CA PHE A 544 -0.21 -13.12 3.82
C PHE A 544 1.12 -13.64 3.28
N ILE A 545 2.25 -13.10 3.75
CA ILE A 545 3.60 -13.49 3.27
C ILE A 545 3.81 -15.00 3.38
N LYS A 546 3.41 -15.60 4.51
CA LYS A 546 3.68 -17.01 4.79
C LYS A 546 2.75 -17.95 4.03
N THR A 547 1.49 -17.56 3.81
CA THR A 547 0.44 -18.51 3.41
C THR A 547 -0.38 -18.13 2.20
N ALA A 548 -0.59 -16.84 1.93
CA ALA A 548 -1.46 -16.35 0.85
C ALA A 548 -0.71 -15.67 -0.30
N SER A 549 0.56 -15.29 -0.10
CA SER A 549 1.37 -14.69 -1.16
C SER A 549 1.50 -15.65 -2.35
N PRO A 550 1.34 -15.16 -3.59
CA PRO A 550 1.44 -15.99 -4.77
C PRO A 550 2.83 -16.61 -4.88
N LYS A 551 2.89 -17.80 -5.49
CA LYS A 551 4.11 -18.61 -5.65
C LYS A 551 4.42 -18.93 -7.10
N ASP A 552 3.45 -18.70 -7.99
CA ASP A 552 3.56 -18.93 -9.41
C ASP A 552 2.66 -17.94 -10.15
N VAL A 553 2.84 -17.89 -11.47
CA VAL A 553 2.12 -16.98 -12.34
C VAL A 553 0.60 -17.20 -12.33
N GLY A 554 0.15 -18.41 -11.96
CA GLY A 554 -1.26 -18.74 -11.82
C GLY A 554 -1.90 -17.93 -10.70
N ALA A 555 -1.30 -18.05 -9.51
CA ALA A 555 -1.71 -17.28 -8.34
C ALA A 555 -1.53 -15.77 -8.53
N VAL A 556 -0.52 -15.32 -9.28
CA VAL A 556 -0.34 -13.89 -9.62
C VAL A 556 -1.50 -13.36 -10.46
N GLY A 557 -1.88 -14.07 -11.54
CA GLY A 557 -2.98 -13.65 -12.41
C GLY A 557 -4.30 -13.48 -11.64
N THR A 558 -4.65 -14.48 -10.84
CA THR A 558 -5.82 -14.42 -9.95
C THR A 558 -5.73 -13.26 -8.96
N LEU A 559 -4.58 -13.05 -8.32
CA LEU A 559 -4.41 -11.96 -7.36
C LEU A 559 -4.68 -10.61 -8.02
N LEU A 560 -4.12 -10.36 -9.21
CA LEU A 560 -4.31 -9.10 -9.93
C LEU A 560 -5.77 -8.88 -10.32
N GLU A 561 -6.49 -9.93 -10.72
CA GLU A 561 -7.94 -9.86 -11.00
C GLU A 561 -8.75 -9.48 -9.76
N VAL A 562 -8.48 -10.13 -8.62
CA VAL A 562 -9.15 -9.82 -7.35
C VAL A 562 -8.87 -8.37 -6.91
N VAL A 563 -7.63 -7.89 -7.10
CA VAL A 563 -7.29 -6.49 -6.82
C VAL A 563 -8.04 -5.55 -7.76
N ALA A 564 -8.06 -5.83 -9.06
CA ALA A 564 -8.74 -5.00 -10.05
C ALA A 564 -10.25 -4.93 -9.80
N GLU A 565 -10.89 -6.07 -9.50
CA GLU A 565 -12.32 -6.14 -9.17
C GLU A 565 -12.63 -5.41 -7.86
N GLY A 566 -11.80 -5.61 -6.82
CA GLY A 566 -11.94 -4.88 -5.57
C GLY A 566 -11.81 -3.36 -5.77
N ASN A 567 -10.88 -2.91 -6.61
CA ASN A 567 -10.73 -1.49 -6.96
C ASN A 567 -11.95 -0.94 -7.71
N LEU A 568 -12.50 -1.74 -8.64
CA LEU A 568 -13.66 -1.39 -9.45
C LEU A 568 -14.91 -1.16 -8.59
N LEU A 569 -15.13 -2.03 -7.60
CA LEU A 569 -16.39 -2.08 -6.84
C LEU A 569 -16.34 -1.36 -5.48
N ASN A 570 -15.15 -0.97 -4.99
CA ASN A 570 -14.99 -0.33 -3.68
C ASN A 570 -15.77 1.00 -3.49
N LYS A 571 -16.25 1.63 -4.57
CA LYS A 571 -17.04 2.87 -4.47
C LYS A 571 -18.54 2.63 -4.28
N VAL A 572 -18.99 1.37 -4.40
CA VAL A 572 -20.39 1.01 -4.28
C VAL A 572 -20.72 0.74 -2.82
N ASN A 573 -21.65 1.51 -2.26
CA ASN A 573 -22.24 1.19 -0.98
C ASN A 573 -23.37 0.16 -1.18
N THR A 574 -23.20 -1.03 -0.63
CA THR A 574 -24.19 -2.12 -0.69
C THR A 574 -25.19 -2.07 0.46
N ASP A 575 -24.95 -1.35 1.57
CA ASP A 575 -25.79 -1.34 2.78
C ASP A 575 -27.28 -1.05 2.54
N ALA A 576 -27.59 -0.27 1.49
CA ALA A 576 -28.95 0.12 1.15
C ALA A 576 -29.64 -0.83 0.15
N LEU A 577 -28.91 -1.79 -0.41
CA LEU A 577 -29.39 -2.78 -1.37
C LEU A 577 -30.11 -3.91 -0.63
N ASN A 578 -31.09 -4.54 -1.27
CA ASN A 578 -31.86 -5.64 -0.69
C ASN A 578 -32.41 -6.53 -1.81
N LYS A 579 -33.33 -7.45 -1.48
CA LYS A 579 -34.01 -8.36 -2.43
C LYS A 579 -34.53 -7.68 -3.70
N ASP A 580 -34.91 -6.40 -3.63
CA ASP A 580 -35.40 -5.62 -4.77
C ASP A 580 -34.40 -5.56 -5.95
N VAL A 581 -33.11 -5.81 -5.72
CA VAL A 581 -32.10 -5.96 -6.79
C VAL A 581 -32.40 -7.11 -7.74
N PHE A 582 -33.10 -8.15 -7.29
CA PHE A 582 -33.52 -9.30 -8.10
C PHE A 582 -34.96 -9.16 -8.60
N ASP A 583 -35.86 -8.61 -7.77
CA ASP A 583 -37.27 -8.43 -8.12
C ASP A 583 -37.47 -7.29 -9.13
N ASN A 584 -36.67 -6.23 -9.02
CA ASN A 584 -36.71 -5.03 -9.85
C ASN A 584 -35.31 -4.57 -10.32
N PRO A 585 -34.55 -5.42 -11.04
CA PRO A 585 -33.16 -5.17 -11.42
C PRO A 585 -32.96 -3.93 -12.30
N GLN A 586 -34.03 -3.40 -12.89
CA GLN A 586 -34.04 -2.14 -13.65
C GLN A 586 -33.87 -0.88 -12.78
N ASN A 587 -34.12 -0.96 -11.47
CA ASN A 587 -33.98 0.16 -10.54
C ASN A 587 -32.53 0.41 -10.11
N TYR A 588 -31.63 -0.54 -10.40
CA TYR A 588 -30.26 -0.55 -9.92
C TYR A 588 -29.27 -0.38 -11.06
N THR A 589 -28.15 0.29 -10.78
CA THR A 589 -27.08 0.43 -11.77
C THR A 589 -26.38 -0.91 -12.00
N ALA A 590 -25.67 -1.03 -13.12
CA ALA A 590 -24.84 -2.21 -13.38
C ALA A 590 -23.75 -2.41 -12.32
N GLU A 591 -23.19 -1.31 -11.81
CA GLU A 591 -22.16 -1.31 -10.75
C GLU A 591 -22.72 -1.83 -9.42
N GLN A 592 -23.94 -1.39 -9.03
CA GLN A 592 -24.64 -1.89 -7.84
C GLN A 592 -24.92 -3.39 -7.95
N LYS A 593 -25.45 -3.82 -9.10
CA LYS A 593 -25.71 -5.25 -9.36
C LYS A 593 -24.44 -6.09 -9.37
N ALA A 594 -23.33 -5.57 -9.90
CA ALA A 594 -22.03 -6.23 -9.86
C ALA A 594 -21.48 -6.36 -8.42
N ALA A 595 -21.67 -5.34 -7.57
CA ALA A 595 -21.30 -5.43 -6.16
C ALA A 595 -22.12 -6.49 -5.40
N VAL A 596 -23.44 -6.56 -5.62
CA VAL A 596 -24.28 -7.64 -5.06
C VAL A 596 -23.81 -9.00 -5.54
N LEU A 597 -23.50 -9.15 -6.84
CA LEU A 597 -22.97 -10.39 -7.39
C LEU A 597 -21.69 -10.84 -6.67
N GLN A 598 -20.80 -9.91 -6.31
CA GLN A 598 -19.58 -10.20 -5.56
C GLN A 598 -19.88 -10.67 -4.13
N GLU A 599 -20.82 -10.03 -3.43
CA GLU A 599 -21.26 -10.45 -2.08
C GLU A 599 -21.87 -11.85 -2.09
N LEU A 600 -22.69 -12.17 -3.09
CA LEU A 600 -23.25 -13.51 -3.23
C LEU A 600 -22.18 -14.56 -3.53
N LYS A 601 -21.17 -14.24 -4.36
CA LYS A 601 -20.02 -15.13 -4.60
C LYS A 601 -19.22 -15.39 -3.32
N ALA A 602 -19.08 -14.39 -2.46
CA ALA A 602 -18.47 -14.57 -1.14
C ALA A 602 -19.32 -15.50 -0.25
N ALA A 603 -20.64 -15.30 -0.22
CA ALA A 603 -21.58 -16.14 0.52
C ALA A 603 -21.56 -17.60 0.05
N GLN A 604 -21.58 -17.82 -1.26
CA GLN A 604 -21.42 -19.13 -1.88
C GLN A 604 -20.13 -19.83 -1.43
N SER A 605 -19.00 -19.11 -1.44
CA SER A 605 -17.71 -19.64 -0.98
C SER A 605 -17.77 -20.06 0.50
N LEU A 606 -18.41 -19.24 1.34
CA LEU A 606 -18.62 -19.54 2.76
C LEU A 606 -19.49 -20.79 2.97
N ILE A 607 -20.58 -20.95 2.23
CA ILE A 607 -21.46 -22.13 2.36
C ILE A 607 -20.70 -23.40 1.96
N VAL A 608 -20.02 -23.39 0.81
CA VAL A 608 -19.25 -24.55 0.32
C VAL A 608 -18.16 -24.95 1.33
N LYS A 609 -17.39 -23.98 1.83
CA LYS A 609 -16.31 -24.23 2.79
C LYS A 609 -16.83 -24.63 4.16
N GLY A 610 -17.86 -23.97 4.66
CA GLY A 610 -18.48 -24.30 5.93
C GLY A 610 -19.07 -25.71 5.90
N SER A 611 -19.72 -26.11 4.81
CA SER A 611 -20.22 -27.47 4.61
C SER A 611 -19.07 -28.48 4.64
N GLY A 612 -18.02 -28.26 3.84
CA GLY A 612 -16.85 -29.13 3.80
C GLY A 612 -16.04 -29.19 5.12
N ALA A 613 -16.04 -28.12 5.91
CA ALA A 613 -15.42 -28.05 7.23
C ALA A 613 -16.30 -28.65 8.35
N GLY A 614 -17.47 -29.18 8.02
CA GLY A 614 -18.39 -29.80 8.97
C GLY A 614 -19.16 -28.82 9.85
N MET A 615 -19.43 -27.60 9.37
CA MET A 615 -20.30 -26.64 10.09
C MET A 615 -21.75 -27.12 10.16
N TRP A 616 -22.22 -27.87 9.15
CA TRP A 616 -23.56 -28.49 9.12
C TRP A 616 -23.57 -29.96 9.57
N LYS A 617 -22.56 -30.41 10.34
CA LYS A 617 -22.37 -31.84 10.62
C LYS A 617 -23.43 -32.47 11.54
N ASP A 618 -24.09 -31.70 12.38
CA ASP A 618 -25.03 -32.18 13.41
C ASP A 618 -26.26 -31.27 13.52
N ASP A 619 -27.38 -31.85 13.96
CA ASP A 619 -28.69 -31.19 14.06
C ASP A 619 -28.62 -29.85 14.83
N LYS A 620 -27.83 -29.80 15.91
CA LYS A 620 -27.66 -28.58 16.71
C LYS A 620 -26.99 -27.47 15.90
N SER A 621 -25.94 -27.80 15.17
CA SER A 621 -25.24 -26.85 14.32
C SER A 621 -26.09 -26.40 13.13
N GLN A 622 -26.87 -27.31 12.53
CA GLN A 622 -27.81 -27.00 11.45
C GLN A 622 -28.89 -26.02 11.91
N VAL A 623 -29.52 -26.28 13.07
CA VAL A 623 -30.51 -25.39 13.69
C VAL A 623 -29.91 -24.04 14.09
N GLN A 624 -28.69 -24.03 14.63
CA GLN A 624 -28.01 -22.78 14.99
C GLN A 624 -27.74 -21.91 13.76
N ILE A 625 -27.23 -22.49 12.67
CA ILE A 625 -27.01 -21.77 11.41
C ILE A 625 -28.33 -21.26 10.84
N ALA A 626 -29.36 -22.12 10.77
CA ALA A 626 -30.69 -21.76 10.28
C ALA A 626 -31.29 -20.57 11.06
N ASN A 627 -31.18 -20.57 12.39
CA ASN A 627 -31.69 -19.49 13.23
C ASN A 627 -30.89 -18.19 13.07
N ASN A 628 -29.56 -18.27 13.03
CA ASN A 628 -28.71 -17.09 12.95
C ASN A 628 -28.78 -16.43 11.56
N VAL A 629 -28.75 -17.23 10.49
CA VAL A 629 -28.81 -16.75 9.09
C VAL A 629 -30.25 -16.44 8.65
N ARG A 630 -31.25 -17.00 9.35
CA ARG A 630 -32.66 -17.04 8.97
C ARG A 630 -32.89 -17.78 7.65
N SER A 631 -32.37 -19.00 7.59
CA SER A 631 -32.36 -19.82 6.37
C SER A 631 -32.74 -21.28 6.62
N HIS A 632 -32.84 -22.05 5.54
CA HIS A 632 -33.06 -23.49 5.55
C HIS A 632 -31.90 -24.18 6.28
N PRO A 633 -32.16 -25.15 7.18
CA PRO A 633 -31.11 -25.91 7.88
C PRO A 633 -30.25 -26.80 6.97
N ASP A 634 -30.58 -26.87 5.68
CA ASP A 634 -29.88 -27.68 4.69
C ASP A 634 -28.95 -26.76 3.89
N ALA A 635 -27.64 -27.00 4.03
CA ALA A 635 -26.61 -26.23 3.33
C ALA A 635 -26.77 -26.28 1.80
N GLN A 636 -27.28 -27.38 1.25
CA GLN A 636 -27.46 -27.54 -0.18
C GLN A 636 -28.60 -26.68 -0.69
N LYS A 637 -29.75 -26.67 0.00
CA LYS A 637 -30.88 -25.82 -0.41
C LYS A 637 -30.53 -24.33 -0.31
N LEU A 638 -29.79 -23.94 0.72
CA LEU A 638 -29.27 -22.58 0.84
C LEU A 638 -28.27 -22.22 -0.28
N LEU A 639 -27.37 -23.16 -0.63
CA LEU A 639 -26.43 -22.98 -1.73
C LEU A 639 -27.13 -22.87 -3.09
N ASP A 640 -28.17 -23.68 -3.32
CA ASP A 640 -28.94 -23.68 -4.55
C ASP A 640 -29.63 -22.32 -4.77
N ASP A 641 -30.21 -21.75 -3.71
CA ASP A 641 -30.83 -20.43 -3.73
C ASP A 641 -29.81 -19.30 -4.00
N VAL A 642 -28.65 -19.32 -3.34
CA VAL A 642 -27.56 -18.39 -3.63
C VAL A 642 -27.11 -18.51 -5.10
N ASN A 643 -26.99 -19.73 -5.64
CA ASN A 643 -26.59 -19.96 -7.02
C ASN A 643 -27.61 -19.42 -8.02
N GLU A 644 -28.90 -19.52 -7.73
CA GLU A 644 -29.97 -18.97 -8.56
C GLU A 644 -29.89 -17.44 -8.64
N HIS A 645 -29.66 -16.79 -7.50
CA HIS A 645 -29.48 -15.34 -7.42
C HIS A 645 -28.20 -14.86 -8.11
N ILE A 646 -27.08 -15.58 -7.95
CA ILE A 646 -25.84 -15.34 -8.72
C ILE A 646 -26.12 -15.45 -10.21
N ALA A 647 -26.76 -16.53 -10.65
CA ALA A 647 -27.05 -16.77 -12.06
C ALA A 647 -27.95 -15.67 -12.66
N THR A 648 -28.83 -15.07 -11.87
CA THR A 648 -29.67 -13.94 -12.29
C THR A 648 -28.81 -12.71 -12.63
N LEU A 649 -27.85 -12.36 -11.76
CA LEU A 649 -26.97 -11.22 -11.97
C LEU A 649 -25.87 -11.47 -13.02
N GLU A 650 -25.31 -12.68 -13.09
CA GLU A 650 -24.32 -13.06 -14.12
C GLU A 650 -24.92 -13.02 -15.54
N LYS A 651 -26.24 -13.26 -15.66
CA LYS A 651 -26.97 -13.19 -16.94
C LYS A 651 -27.48 -11.78 -17.26
N ASP A 652 -27.36 -10.81 -16.35
CA ASP A 652 -27.83 -9.44 -16.57
C ASP A 652 -26.97 -8.74 -17.63
N PRO A 653 -27.55 -8.32 -18.79
CA PRO A 653 -26.76 -7.72 -19.87
C PRO A 653 -26.03 -6.44 -19.47
N ALA A 654 -26.55 -5.68 -18.50
CA ALA A 654 -25.92 -4.47 -18.01
C ALA A 654 -24.70 -4.79 -17.12
N VAL A 655 -24.79 -5.83 -16.28
CA VAL A 655 -23.66 -6.34 -15.48
C VAL A 655 -22.56 -6.87 -16.40
N VAL A 656 -22.93 -7.68 -17.39
CA VAL A 656 -21.98 -8.22 -18.39
C VAL A 656 -21.27 -7.11 -19.14
N LYS A 657 -22.03 -6.11 -19.59
CA LYS A 657 -21.45 -4.95 -20.28
C LYS A 657 -20.53 -4.14 -19.38
N PHE A 658 -20.91 -3.91 -18.12
CA PHE A 658 -20.12 -3.15 -17.16
C PHE A 658 -18.73 -3.76 -16.94
N TYR A 659 -18.66 -5.06 -16.68
CA TYR A 659 -17.38 -5.73 -16.52
C TYR A 659 -16.57 -5.68 -17.83
N ASN A 660 -17.17 -5.95 -18.99
CA ASN A 660 -16.46 -5.90 -20.28
C ASN A 660 -15.87 -4.52 -20.60
N GLU A 661 -16.53 -3.43 -20.21
CA GLU A 661 -16.06 -2.06 -20.47
C GLU A 661 -14.97 -1.60 -19.48
N ASN A 662 -14.90 -2.17 -18.27
CA ASN A 662 -14.03 -1.67 -17.19
C ASN A 662 -12.89 -2.63 -16.82
N ALA A 663 -13.04 -3.93 -17.06
CA ALA A 663 -12.09 -5.02 -16.83
C ALA A 663 -10.62 -4.69 -17.10
N THR A 664 -10.30 -4.56 -18.39
CA THR A 664 -8.93 -4.44 -18.89
C THR A 664 -8.31 -3.11 -18.47
N SER A 665 -9.14 -2.07 -18.34
CA SER A 665 -8.74 -0.77 -17.80
C SER A 665 -8.28 -0.90 -16.34
N GLU A 666 -9.08 -1.56 -15.49
CA GLU A 666 -8.75 -1.71 -14.07
C GLU A 666 -7.56 -2.64 -13.84
N LEU A 667 -7.43 -3.75 -14.59
CA LEU A 667 -6.26 -4.63 -14.53
C LEU A 667 -4.95 -3.89 -14.85
N SER A 668 -4.95 -3.03 -15.87
CA SER A 668 -3.80 -2.18 -16.19
C SER A 668 -3.50 -1.15 -15.08
N LYS A 669 -4.55 -0.62 -14.42
CA LYS A 669 -4.41 0.33 -13.31
C LYS A 669 -3.83 -0.27 -12.05
N VAL A 670 -3.97 -1.59 -11.82
CA VAL A 670 -3.35 -2.27 -10.67
C VAL A 670 -1.82 -2.05 -10.62
N LEU A 671 -1.19 -1.88 -11.78
CA LEU A 671 0.25 -1.65 -11.90
C LEU A 671 0.65 -0.17 -11.88
N GLU A 672 -0.31 0.76 -11.85
CA GLU A 672 -0.02 2.20 -11.77
C GLU A 672 0.67 2.52 -10.44
N GLY A 673 1.80 3.24 -10.51
CA GLY A 673 2.59 3.54 -9.32
C GLY A 673 3.48 2.39 -8.82
N SER A 674 3.51 1.24 -9.50
CA SER A 674 4.33 0.07 -9.13
C SER A 674 5.21 -0.42 -10.29
N GLU A 675 6.18 0.39 -10.69
CA GLU A 675 7.05 0.10 -11.84
C GLU A 675 7.91 -1.15 -11.60
N GLY A 676 8.35 -1.39 -10.36
CA GLY A 676 9.01 -2.63 -9.94
C GLY A 676 8.14 -3.87 -10.19
N LEU A 677 6.86 -3.85 -9.76
CA LEU A 677 5.92 -4.94 -10.01
C LEU A 677 5.64 -5.14 -11.50
N LYS A 678 5.46 -4.06 -12.27
CA LYS A 678 5.29 -4.15 -13.72
C LYS A 678 6.47 -4.83 -14.41
N ASN A 679 7.71 -4.48 -14.02
CA ASN A 679 8.91 -5.10 -14.56
C ASN A 679 9.02 -6.58 -14.16
N ALA A 680 8.69 -6.92 -12.91
CA ALA A 680 8.66 -8.29 -12.43
C ALA A 680 7.61 -9.13 -13.19
N LEU A 681 6.43 -8.57 -13.42
CA LEU A 681 5.35 -9.19 -14.20
C LEU A 681 5.75 -9.41 -15.67
N GLN A 682 6.42 -8.43 -16.29
CA GLN A 682 6.99 -8.58 -17.62
C GLN A 682 8.05 -9.69 -17.67
N SER A 683 8.91 -9.79 -16.65
CA SER A 683 9.89 -10.88 -16.52
C SER A 683 9.20 -12.24 -16.44
N THR A 684 8.19 -12.39 -15.57
CA THR A 684 7.38 -13.62 -15.47
C THR A 684 6.71 -13.96 -16.80
N TYR A 685 6.16 -12.97 -17.51
CA TYR A 685 5.54 -13.16 -18.81
C TYR A 685 6.54 -13.67 -19.87
N ASP A 686 7.71 -13.07 -19.95
CA ASP A 686 8.73 -13.45 -20.94
C ASP A 686 9.44 -14.77 -20.61
N ASN A 687 9.70 -15.04 -19.33
CA ASN A 687 10.52 -16.18 -18.90
C ASN A 687 9.71 -17.42 -18.53
N ASP A 688 8.48 -17.28 -18.04
CA ASP A 688 7.66 -18.40 -17.57
C ASP A 688 6.47 -18.69 -18.49
N ILE A 689 5.72 -17.65 -18.92
CA ILE A 689 4.57 -17.83 -19.82
C ILE A 689 5.04 -18.15 -21.23
N LYS A 690 5.76 -17.23 -21.90
CA LYS A 690 6.12 -17.37 -23.33
C LYS A 690 7.02 -18.56 -23.65
N THR A 691 7.64 -19.16 -22.64
CA THR A 691 8.50 -20.34 -22.77
C THR A 691 7.74 -21.65 -22.59
N GLY A 692 6.51 -21.62 -22.06
CA GLY A 692 5.73 -22.81 -21.70
C GLY A 692 6.05 -23.39 -20.33
N LYS A 693 7.05 -22.85 -19.61
CA LYS A 693 7.50 -23.33 -18.29
C LYS A 693 6.39 -23.24 -17.23
N ALA A 694 5.57 -22.19 -17.27
CA ALA A 694 4.42 -22.07 -16.37
C ALA A 694 3.40 -23.21 -16.60
N LEU A 695 3.14 -23.58 -17.85
CA LEU A 695 2.28 -24.73 -18.16
C LEU A 695 2.89 -26.05 -17.69
N ASP A 696 4.20 -26.23 -17.83
CA ASP A 696 4.90 -27.42 -17.32
C ASP A 696 4.79 -27.53 -15.79
N THR A 697 4.91 -26.40 -15.08
CA THR A 697 4.78 -26.35 -13.61
C THR A 697 3.36 -26.70 -13.17
N LEU A 698 2.36 -26.11 -13.84
CA LEU A 698 0.95 -26.43 -13.59
C LEU A 698 0.67 -27.89 -13.92
N TRP A 699 1.16 -28.41 -15.04
CA TRP A 699 1.02 -29.82 -15.39
C TRP A 699 1.52 -30.73 -14.27
N ASP A 700 2.74 -30.48 -13.79
CA ASP A 700 3.35 -31.22 -12.69
C ASP A 700 2.48 -31.18 -11.43
N ALA A 701 1.95 -30.02 -11.06
CA ALA A 701 1.05 -29.88 -9.91
C ALA A 701 -0.27 -30.66 -10.09
N ASN A 702 -0.77 -30.74 -11.34
CA ASN A 702 -2.06 -31.33 -11.69
C ASN A 702 -1.98 -32.84 -12.00
N THR A 703 -0.79 -33.40 -12.16
CA THR A 703 -0.58 -34.79 -12.61
C THR A 703 0.31 -35.64 -11.71
N LYS A 704 0.89 -35.07 -10.64
CA LYS A 704 1.65 -35.83 -9.64
C LYS A 704 0.75 -36.70 -8.74
N ASP A 705 1.35 -37.73 -8.13
CA ASP A 705 0.74 -38.63 -7.12
C ASP A 705 -0.51 -39.40 -7.59
N GLY A 706 -0.56 -39.76 -8.87
CA GLY A 706 -1.67 -40.54 -9.45
C GLY A 706 -2.89 -39.69 -9.87
N LYS A 707 -2.79 -38.37 -9.78
CA LYS A 707 -3.75 -37.42 -10.38
C LYS A 707 -3.53 -37.37 -11.89
N THR A 708 -4.58 -37.18 -12.68
CA THR A 708 -4.49 -37.07 -14.15
C THR A 708 -5.43 -35.98 -14.66
N ASP A 709 -5.29 -34.75 -14.15
CA ASP A 709 -6.18 -33.62 -14.47
C ASP A 709 -5.48 -32.56 -15.35
N GLN A 710 -4.98 -33.00 -16.50
CA GLN A 710 -4.28 -32.13 -17.46
C GLN A 710 -5.16 -30.97 -17.96
N GLN A 711 -6.48 -31.17 -18.03
CA GLN A 711 -7.46 -30.15 -18.42
C GLN A 711 -7.37 -28.92 -17.52
N THR A 712 -7.14 -29.14 -16.23
CA THR A 712 -7.02 -28.06 -15.25
C THR A 712 -5.72 -27.29 -15.39
N ALA A 713 -4.61 -27.99 -15.62
CA ALA A 713 -3.34 -27.33 -15.91
C ALA A 713 -3.44 -26.40 -17.12
N LEU A 714 -4.12 -26.86 -18.19
CA LEU A 714 -4.30 -26.08 -19.41
C LEU A 714 -5.20 -24.85 -19.18
N ALA A 715 -6.30 -25.02 -18.45
CA ALA A 715 -7.23 -23.93 -18.13
C ALA A 715 -6.55 -22.86 -17.27
N GLN A 716 -5.88 -23.27 -16.19
CA GLN A 716 -5.16 -22.37 -15.28
C GLN A 716 -4.07 -21.60 -16.02
N PHE A 717 -3.29 -22.28 -16.85
CA PHE A 717 -2.24 -21.65 -17.63
C PHE A 717 -2.81 -20.57 -18.56
N TYR A 718 -3.84 -20.91 -19.34
CA TYR A 718 -4.39 -20.00 -20.35
C TYR A 718 -5.02 -18.78 -19.70
N SER A 719 -5.84 -18.98 -18.65
CA SER A 719 -6.45 -17.88 -17.89
C SER A 719 -5.38 -16.93 -17.36
N SER A 720 -4.40 -17.48 -16.64
CA SER A 720 -3.36 -16.67 -15.98
C SER A 720 -2.47 -15.96 -16.99
N ALA A 721 -2.13 -16.61 -18.11
CA ALA A 721 -1.37 -16.00 -19.18
C ALA A 721 -2.12 -14.82 -19.82
N GLN A 722 -3.45 -14.93 -19.95
CA GLN A 722 -4.30 -13.87 -20.44
C GLN A 722 -4.39 -12.71 -19.43
N SER A 723 -4.63 -12.99 -18.15
CA SER A 723 -4.69 -11.97 -17.09
C SER A 723 -3.38 -11.16 -17.02
N VAL A 724 -2.24 -11.85 -17.15
CA VAL A 724 -0.91 -11.21 -17.18
C VAL A 724 -0.73 -10.36 -18.44
N GLN A 725 -1.11 -10.84 -19.63
CA GLN A 725 -1.07 -10.00 -20.85
C GLN A 725 -1.90 -8.73 -20.67
N GLU A 726 -3.14 -8.86 -20.20
CA GLU A 726 -4.08 -7.75 -20.05
C GLU A 726 -3.61 -6.74 -18.99
N SER A 727 -3.05 -7.22 -17.87
CA SER A 727 -2.42 -6.37 -16.85
C SER A 727 -1.23 -5.59 -17.41
N LEU A 728 -0.47 -6.17 -18.34
CA LEU A 728 0.62 -5.50 -19.05
C LEU A 728 0.12 -4.57 -20.18
N GLY A 729 -1.20 -4.49 -20.43
CA GLY A 729 -1.79 -3.72 -21.52
C GLY A 729 -1.58 -4.37 -22.90
N VAL A 730 -1.33 -5.68 -22.93
CA VAL A 730 -1.11 -6.49 -24.14
C VAL A 730 -2.33 -7.40 -24.36
N SER A 731 -2.72 -7.65 -25.61
CA SER A 731 -3.72 -8.67 -25.94
C SER A 731 -3.27 -9.42 -27.19
N ASN A 732 -2.64 -10.58 -26.99
CA ASN A 732 -2.16 -11.42 -28.08
C ASN A 732 -2.33 -12.91 -27.77
N PRO A 733 -3.55 -13.46 -27.96
CA PRO A 733 -3.85 -14.87 -27.71
C PRO A 733 -2.94 -15.86 -28.47
N SER A 734 -2.36 -15.44 -29.59
CA SER A 734 -1.43 -16.26 -30.39
C SER A 734 -0.12 -16.55 -29.62
N GLU A 735 0.32 -15.65 -28.74
CA GLU A 735 1.51 -15.88 -27.90
C GLU A 735 1.24 -16.92 -26.82
N ILE A 736 0.02 -16.97 -26.27
CA ILE A 736 -0.39 -18.00 -25.31
C ILE A 736 -0.43 -19.37 -26.00
N GLN A 737 -1.00 -19.45 -27.22
CA GLN A 737 -0.97 -20.68 -28.02
C GLN A 737 0.46 -21.12 -28.36
N ALA A 738 1.33 -20.16 -28.71
CA ALA A 738 2.74 -20.45 -28.97
C ALA A 738 3.47 -20.94 -27.71
N ALA A 739 3.07 -20.47 -26.53
CA ALA A 739 3.59 -20.98 -25.26
C ALA A 739 3.15 -22.42 -24.98
N VAL A 740 1.87 -22.76 -25.22
CA VAL A 740 1.40 -24.16 -25.13
C VAL A 740 2.22 -25.07 -26.05
N GLN A 741 2.54 -24.62 -27.27
CA GLN A 741 3.38 -25.39 -28.21
C GLN A 741 4.82 -25.62 -27.73
N LYS A 742 5.35 -24.73 -26.88
CA LYS A 742 6.71 -24.82 -26.33
C LYS A 742 6.78 -25.65 -25.05
N SER A 743 5.66 -25.86 -24.36
CA SER A 743 5.58 -26.74 -23.19
C SER A 743 6.06 -28.14 -23.54
N THR A 744 6.75 -28.76 -22.58
CA THR A 744 7.20 -30.15 -22.68
C THR A 744 6.05 -31.15 -22.82
N HIS A 745 4.83 -30.75 -22.41
CA HIS A 745 3.61 -31.56 -22.44
C HIS A 745 2.69 -31.28 -23.64
N ASN A 746 3.10 -30.46 -24.61
CA ASN A 746 2.27 -30.18 -25.81
C ASN A 746 1.80 -31.47 -26.52
N LYS A 747 2.68 -32.47 -26.63
CA LYS A 747 2.34 -33.75 -27.27
C LYS A 747 1.32 -34.57 -26.51
N ASP A 748 1.28 -34.44 -25.18
CA ASP A 748 0.28 -35.11 -24.35
C ASP A 748 -1.10 -34.47 -24.56
N PHE A 749 -1.17 -33.15 -24.62
CA PHE A 749 -2.41 -32.42 -24.93
C PHE A 749 -2.92 -32.71 -26.35
N GLU A 750 -2.03 -32.69 -27.36
CA GLU A 750 -2.37 -33.09 -28.74
C GLU A 750 -2.91 -34.53 -28.78
N SER A 751 -2.27 -35.46 -28.05
CA SER A 751 -2.71 -36.85 -27.98
C SER A 751 -4.06 -37.01 -27.28
N PHE A 752 -4.34 -36.27 -26.21
CA PHE A 752 -5.66 -36.30 -25.56
C PHE A 752 -6.75 -35.74 -26.47
N TYR A 753 -6.49 -34.63 -27.14
CA TYR A 753 -7.42 -34.05 -28.12
C TYR A 753 -7.77 -35.08 -29.21
N GLU A 754 -6.77 -35.69 -29.83
CA GLU A 754 -6.98 -36.66 -30.91
C GLU A 754 -7.62 -37.96 -30.42
N LYS A 755 -7.08 -38.59 -29.37
CA LYS A 755 -7.47 -39.95 -28.97
C LYS A 755 -8.67 -40.01 -28.04
N SER A 756 -8.99 -38.93 -27.33
CA SER A 756 -10.09 -38.89 -26.37
C SER A 756 -11.23 -37.99 -26.84
N LEU A 757 -10.94 -36.74 -27.22
CA LEU A 757 -11.99 -35.78 -27.60
C LEU A 757 -12.50 -36.06 -29.02
N VAL A 758 -11.62 -36.07 -30.01
CA VAL A 758 -11.98 -36.28 -31.43
C VAL A 758 -12.58 -37.66 -31.66
N SER A 759 -12.07 -38.71 -31.00
CA SER A 759 -12.59 -40.07 -31.11
C SER A 759 -13.97 -40.26 -30.48
N GLY A 760 -14.38 -39.36 -29.59
CA GLY A 760 -15.58 -39.47 -28.76
C GLY A 760 -15.43 -40.43 -27.56
N GLU A 761 -14.25 -41.02 -27.33
CA GLU A 761 -14.02 -41.90 -26.17
C GLU A 761 -14.23 -41.17 -24.85
N ARG A 762 -13.89 -39.88 -24.78
CA ARG A 762 -14.15 -39.05 -23.60
C ARG A 762 -15.65 -38.92 -23.31
N LEU A 763 -16.48 -38.66 -24.33
CA LEU A 763 -17.93 -38.59 -24.16
C LEU A 763 -18.50 -39.95 -23.73
N LYS A 764 -18.04 -41.05 -24.33
CA LYS A 764 -18.44 -42.41 -23.91
C LYS A 764 -18.04 -42.73 -22.48
N GLU A 765 -16.90 -42.23 -22.02
CA GLU A 765 -16.45 -42.37 -20.64
C GLU A 765 -17.38 -41.64 -19.68
N LEU A 766 -17.70 -40.38 -19.96
CA LEU A 766 -18.62 -39.56 -19.15
C LEU A 766 -20.02 -40.19 -19.10
N LEU A 767 -20.51 -40.72 -20.21
CA LEU A 767 -21.82 -41.42 -20.29
C LEU A 767 -21.90 -42.71 -19.46
N LYS A 768 -20.80 -43.20 -18.87
CA LYS A 768 -20.85 -44.35 -17.94
C LYS A 768 -21.35 -43.95 -16.56
N THR A 769 -21.17 -42.70 -16.17
CA THR A 769 -21.51 -42.20 -14.83
C THR A 769 -22.53 -41.07 -14.87
N GLU A 770 -22.60 -40.32 -15.97
CA GLU A 770 -23.44 -39.13 -16.11
C GLU A 770 -24.60 -39.30 -17.10
N SER A 771 -25.61 -38.44 -16.97
CA SER A 771 -26.68 -38.31 -17.99
C SER A 771 -26.12 -37.79 -19.32
N PHE A 772 -26.88 -38.00 -20.40
CA PHE A 772 -26.48 -37.52 -21.73
C PHE A 772 -26.25 -36.01 -21.75
N GLU A 773 -27.09 -35.27 -21.04
CA GLU A 773 -27.02 -33.83 -20.91
C GLU A 773 -25.69 -33.41 -20.25
N VAL A 774 -25.37 -33.96 -19.07
CA VAL A 774 -24.16 -33.62 -18.29
C VAL A 774 -22.89 -33.99 -19.05
N ALA A 775 -22.83 -35.22 -19.56
CA ALA A 775 -21.69 -35.72 -20.32
C ALA A 775 -21.41 -34.87 -21.57
N THR A 776 -22.46 -34.48 -22.31
CA THR A 776 -22.31 -33.68 -23.53
C THR A 776 -21.81 -32.28 -23.23
N SER A 777 -22.39 -31.60 -22.23
CA SER A 777 -21.98 -30.25 -21.86
C SER A 777 -20.50 -30.21 -21.48
N GLN A 778 -20.06 -31.15 -20.64
CA GLN A 778 -18.66 -31.28 -20.25
C GLN A 778 -17.74 -31.52 -21.44
N PHE A 779 -18.08 -32.50 -22.28
CA PHE A 779 -17.31 -32.83 -23.46
C PHE A 779 -17.13 -31.62 -24.40
N SER A 780 -18.21 -30.89 -24.67
CA SER A 780 -18.18 -29.74 -25.58
C SER A 780 -17.32 -28.60 -25.05
N MET A 781 -17.32 -28.36 -23.73
CA MET A 781 -16.44 -27.38 -23.09
C MET A 781 -14.96 -27.79 -23.15
N GLU A 782 -14.65 -29.06 -22.90
CA GLU A 782 -13.29 -29.60 -23.07
C GLU A 782 -12.82 -29.42 -24.53
N VAL A 783 -13.69 -29.68 -25.51
CA VAL A 783 -13.39 -29.41 -26.93
C VAL A 783 -13.11 -27.94 -27.19
N ALA A 784 -13.91 -27.02 -26.64
CA ALA A 784 -13.71 -25.57 -26.82
C ALA A 784 -12.34 -25.11 -26.29
N MET A 785 -12.03 -25.49 -25.05
CA MET A 785 -10.78 -25.15 -24.37
C MET A 785 -9.55 -25.61 -25.15
N TYR A 786 -9.52 -26.88 -25.57
CA TYR A 786 -8.40 -27.41 -26.34
C TYR A 786 -8.25 -26.74 -27.71
N ASN A 787 -9.35 -26.36 -28.35
CA ASN A 787 -9.31 -25.62 -29.60
C ASN A 787 -8.81 -24.18 -29.44
N ALA A 788 -9.02 -23.56 -28.27
CA ALA A 788 -8.49 -22.24 -27.95
C ALA A 788 -6.99 -22.26 -27.60
N ALA A 789 -6.53 -23.32 -26.93
CA ALA A 789 -5.17 -23.43 -26.41
C ALA A 789 -4.17 -24.08 -27.38
N LEU A 790 -4.58 -25.11 -28.13
CA LEU A 790 -3.69 -25.84 -29.03
C LEU A 790 -3.46 -25.12 -30.36
N ASN A 791 -2.43 -25.55 -31.09
CA ASN A 791 -2.14 -25.07 -32.44
C ASN A 791 -3.39 -25.22 -33.35
N PRO A 792 -3.92 -24.12 -33.91
CA PRO A 792 -5.08 -24.16 -34.81
C PRO A 792 -4.87 -25.05 -36.04
N GLU A 793 -3.65 -25.15 -36.56
CA GLU A 793 -3.33 -26.03 -37.70
C GLU A 793 -3.40 -27.52 -37.34
N PHE A 794 -3.11 -27.87 -36.08
CA PHE A 794 -3.23 -29.24 -35.59
C PHE A 794 -4.71 -29.62 -35.42
N THR A 795 -5.46 -28.80 -34.67
CA THR A 795 -6.86 -29.10 -34.30
C THR A 795 -7.80 -29.11 -35.51
N ASN A 796 -7.57 -28.26 -36.51
CA ASN A 796 -8.35 -28.18 -37.75
C ASN A 796 -8.39 -29.51 -38.55
N LYS A 797 -7.40 -30.39 -38.40
CA LYS A 797 -7.37 -31.69 -39.07
C LYS A 797 -8.51 -32.61 -38.64
N PHE A 798 -9.14 -32.33 -37.51
CA PHE A 798 -10.06 -33.25 -36.83
C PHE A 798 -11.50 -32.74 -36.73
N ASP A 799 -11.82 -31.54 -37.22
CA ASP A 799 -13.13 -30.89 -37.05
C ASP A 799 -14.31 -31.76 -37.54
N ASP A 800 -14.20 -32.29 -38.76
CA ASP A 800 -15.25 -33.14 -39.34
C ASP A 800 -15.35 -34.47 -38.57
N ALA A 801 -14.23 -35.02 -38.08
CA ALA A 801 -14.21 -36.25 -37.31
C ALA A 801 -14.83 -36.07 -35.90
N ALA A 802 -14.49 -35.01 -35.19
CA ALA A 802 -15.06 -34.66 -33.89
C ALA A 802 -16.58 -34.44 -33.99
N THR A 803 -17.02 -33.67 -34.99
CA THR A 803 -18.45 -33.41 -35.24
C THR A 803 -19.20 -34.73 -35.53
N LYS A 804 -18.65 -35.58 -36.39
CA LYS A 804 -19.26 -36.86 -36.75
C LYS A 804 -19.34 -37.80 -35.55
N ASN A 805 -18.24 -38.01 -34.83
CA ASN A 805 -18.21 -38.95 -33.71
C ASN A 805 -19.12 -38.50 -32.55
N TYR A 806 -19.18 -37.19 -32.27
CA TYR A 806 -20.17 -36.64 -31.36
C TYR A 806 -21.60 -36.95 -31.83
N THR A 807 -21.91 -36.69 -33.11
CA THR A 807 -23.25 -36.94 -33.68
C THR A 807 -23.65 -38.40 -33.54
N ASP A 808 -22.76 -39.33 -33.88
CA ASP A 808 -23.03 -40.77 -33.77
C ASP A 808 -23.35 -41.18 -32.32
N ILE A 809 -22.56 -40.70 -31.35
CA ILE A 809 -22.79 -41.00 -29.92
C ILE A 809 -24.09 -40.35 -29.42
N ALA A 810 -24.38 -39.13 -29.85
CA ALA A 810 -25.59 -38.42 -29.46
C ALA A 810 -26.86 -39.13 -29.96
N GLN A 811 -26.89 -39.56 -31.21
CA GLN A 811 -28.03 -40.30 -31.77
C GLN A 811 -28.37 -41.56 -30.95
N ASP A 812 -27.36 -42.26 -30.44
CA ASP A 812 -27.52 -43.50 -29.67
C ASP A 812 -28.00 -43.27 -28.22
N ASN A 813 -27.82 -42.06 -27.66
CA ASN A 813 -28.03 -41.81 -26.23
C ASN A 813 -29.16 -40.81 -25.92
N VAL A 814 -29.62 -39.98 -26.87
CA VAL A 814 -30.67 -38.96 -26.64
C VAL A 814 -31.98 -39.54 -26.05
N PHE A 815 -32.36 -40.77 -26.39
CA PHE A 815 -33.61 -41.39 -25.92
C PHE A 815 -33.43 -42.58 -24.97
N LYS A 816 -32.21 -42.81 -24.49
CA LYS A 816 -31.85 -44.05 -23.77
C LYS A 816 -32.68 -44.26 -22.49
N ASP A 817 -33.05 -43.16 -21.83
CA ASP A 817 -33.78 -43.16 -20.56
C ASP A 817 -35.22 -42.61 -20.69
N ALA A 818 -35.75 -42.49 -21.91
CA ALA A 818 -37.09 -41.97 -22.16
C ALA A 818 -38.16 -43.08 -22.18
N SER A 819 -39.30 -42.81 -21.55
CA SER A 819 -40.44 -43.73 -21.44
C SER A 819 -41.67 -43.24 -22.22
N PHE A 820 -42.59 -44.15 -22.54
CA PHE A 820 -43.87 -43.75 -23.14
C PHE A 820 -44.73 -42.91 -22.20
N ASP A 821 -44.52 -42.99 -20.89
CA ASP A 821 -45.21 -42.17 -19.88
C ASP A 821 -44.86 -40.68 -20.02
N ASP A 822 -43.61 -40.38 -20.38
CA ASP A 822 -43.17 -39.01 -20.68
C ASP A 822 -43.99 -38.44 -21.85
N LEU A 823 -44.11 -39.20 -22.95
CA LEU A 823 -44.86 -38.76 -24.13
C LEU A 823 -46.36 -38.58 -23.85
N LYS A 824 -46.96 -39.46 -23.03
CA LYS A 824 -48.35 -39.36 -22.59
C LYS A 824 -48.62 -38.05 -21.85
N THR A 825 -47.71 -37.65 -20.97
CA THR A 825 -47.81 -36.39 -20.23
C THR A 825 -47.83 -35.18 -21.18
N ALA A 826 -47.00 -35.18 -22.22
CA ALA A 826 -46.89 -34.05 -23.13
C ALA A 826 -48.00 -33.98 -24.19
N PHE A 827 -48.37 -35.11 -24.79
CA PHE A 827 -49.25 -35.14 -25.97
C PHE A 827 -50.51 -35.99 -25.79
N GLY A 828 -50.70 -36.65 -24.66
CA GLY A 828 -51.92 -37.39 -24.35
C GLY A 828 -53.06 -36.45 -23.95
N VAL A 829 -54.29 -36.81 -24.27
CA VAL A 829 -55.49 -36.17 -23.73
C VAL A 829 -55.50 -36.37 -22.22
N ASP A 830 -55.43 -35.28 -21.45
CA ASP A 830 -55.32 -35.28 -19.99
C ASP A 830 -54.17 -36.16 -19.45
N GLY A 831 -53.07 -36.30 -20.20
CA GLY A 831 -51.94 -37.17 -19.82
C GLY A 831 -52.18 -38.66 -20.06
N GLY A 832 -53.26 -39.04 -20.75
CA GLY A 832 -53.67 -40.42 -21.02
C GLY A 832 -52.98 -41.08 -22.22
N ASP A 833 -53.38 -42.31 -22.53
CA ASP A 833 -52.85 -43.11 -23.65
C ASP A 833 -53.40 -42.69 -25.03
N THR A 834 -54.44 -41.87 -25.05
CA THR A 834 -55.06 -41.33 -26.26
C THR A 834 -54.34 -40.05 -26.70
N LEU A 835 -53.84 -40.01 -27.93
CA LEU A 835 -53.12 -38.86 -28.49
C LEU A 835 -54.05 -37.65 -28.69
N ASP A 836 -53.66 -36.47 -28.18
CA ASP A 836 -54.28 -35.19 -28.51
C ASP A 836 -53.77 -34.68 -29.86
N GLU A 837 -54.40 -35.17 -30.92
CA GLU A 837 -54.02 -34.83 -32.30
C GLU A 837 -54.17 -33.34 -32.62
N ALA A 838 -55.11 -32.64 -31.97
CA ALA A 838 -55.33 -31.21 -32.20
C ALA A 838 -54.18 -30.38 -31.61
N LYS A 839 -53.74 -30.73 -30.41
CA LYS A 839 -52.57 -30.13 -29.76
C LYS A 839 -51.30 -30.33 -30.58
N VAL A 840 -51.02 -31.56 -31.00
CA VAL A 840 -49.82 -31.87 -31.80
C VAL A 840 -49.86 -31.16 -33.15
N ARG A 841 -51.02 -31.10 -33.82
CA ARG A 841 -51.17 -30.36 -35.08
C ARG A 841 -50.89 -28.87 -34.92
N SER A 842 -51.42 -28.26 -33.85
CA SER A 842 -51.19 -26.85 -33.56
C SER A 842 -49.71 -26.54 -33.34
N LEU A 843 -48.98 -27.42 -32.65
CA LEU A 843 -47.53 -27.25 -32.48
C LEU A 843 -46.77 -27.33 -33.81
N ILE A 844 -47.13 -28.28 -34.67
CA ILE A 844 -46.50 -28.41 -35.99
C ILE A 844 -46.79 -27.18 -36.86
N ASP A 845 -48.03 -26.68 -36.86
CA ASP A 845 -48.43 -25.48 -37.61
C ASP A 845 -47.65 -24.25 -37.14
N GLN A 846 -47.47 -24.09 -35.82
CA GLN A 846 -46.72 -22.96 -35.25
C GLN A 846 -45.21 -23.04 -35.57
N VAL A 847 -44.61 -24.24 -35.57
CA VAL A 847 -43.22 -24.42 -36.03
C VAL A 847 -43.09 -24.12 -37.53
N ALA A 848 -44.06 -24.57 -38.35
CA ALA A 848 -44.06 -24.32 -39.78
C ALA A 848 -44.22 -22.83 -40.13
N GLU A 849 -45.00 -22.08 -39.36
CA GLU A 849 -45.19 -20.64 -39.54
C GLU A 849 -43.97 -19.83 -39.10
N SER A 850 -43.35 -20.22 -37.99
CA SER A 850 -42.23 -19.49 -37.40
C SER A 850 -40.87 -19.80 -38.03
N ASN A 851 -40.63 -21.06 -38.45
CA ASN A 851 -39.34 -21.56 -38.94
C ASN A 851 -39.55 -22.64 -40.03
N PRO A 852 -40.14 -22.29 -41.20
CA PRO A 852 -40.53 -23.23 -42.26
C PRO A 852 -39.35 -24.06 -42.81
N GLU A 853 -38.12 -23.55 -42.74
CA GLU A 853 -36.89 -24.21 -43.17
C GLU A 853 -36.57 -25.50 -42.40
N LEU A 854 -37.01 -25.61 -41.14
CA LEU A 854 -36.78 -26.80 -40.30
C LEU A 854 -37.59 -28.02 -40.76
N LEU A 855 -38.66 -27.79 -41.51
CA LEU A 855 -39.56 -28.83 -42.02
C LEU A 855 -39.37 -29.06 -43.52
N MET A 856 -38.32 -28.50 -44.14
CA MET A 856 -38.04 -28.67 -45.56
C MET A 856 -37.51 -30.07 -45.87
N ASN A 857 -38.04 -30.70 -46.91
CA ASN A 857 -37.47 -31.95 -47.42
C ASN A 857 -36.19 -31.71 -48.27
N ALA A 858 -35.59 -32.79 -48.75
CA ALA A 858 -34.41 -32.76 -49.61
C ALA A 858 -34.62 -31.92 -50.89
N ASP A 859 -35.86 -31.84 -51.38
CA ASP A 859 -36.27 -31.08 -52.58
C ASP A 859 -36.61 -29.60 -52.30
N GLY A 860 -36.49 -29.13 -51.05
CA GLY A 860 -36.78 -27.74 -50.67
C GLY A 860 -38.26 -27.38 -50.57
N LYS A 861 -39.15 -28.39 -50.38
CA LYS A 861 -40.57 -28.19 -50.10
C LYS A 861 -40.87 -28.50 -48.63
N PRO A 862 -41.70 -27.69 -47.94
CA PRO A 862 -42.05 -27.94 -46.55
C PRO A 862 -42.93 -29.19 -46.44
N ALA A 863 -42.62 -30.06 -45.49
CA ALA A 863 -43.49 -31.14 -45.08
C ALA A 863 -44.79 -30.55 -44.50
N THR A 864 -45.95 -31.13 -44.86
CA THR A 864 -47.22 -30.66 -44.33
C THR A 864 -47.45 -31.17 -42.92
N SER A 865 -48.22 -30.43 -42.12
CA SER A 865 -48.55 -30.82 -40.74
C SER A 865 -49.25 -32.17 -40.67
N ASP A 866 -50.10 -32.48 -41.65
CA ASP A 866 -50.77 -33.77 -41.75
C ASP A 866 -49.79 -34.93 -42.05
N GLN A 867 -48.72 -34.68 -42.81
CA GLN A 867 -47.67 -35.68 -43.05
C GLN A 867 -46.88 -35.99 -41.78
N ILE A 868 -46.50 -34.96 -41.03
CA ILE A 868 -45.75 -35.10 -39.77
C ILE A 868 -46.63 -35.76 -38.71
N LEU A 869 -47.87 -35.29 -38.52
CA LEU A 869 -48.83 -35.83 -37.55
C LEU A 869 -49.19 -37.30 -37.85
N GLY A 870 -49.36 -37.65 -39.13
CA GLY A 870 -49.66 -39.03 -39.53
C GLY A 870 -48.55 -40.01 -39.13
N VAL A 871 -47.29 -39.62 -39.31
CA VAL A 871 -46.12 -40.43 -38.94
C VAL A 871 -45.93 -40.45 -37.42
N PHE A 872 -46.12 -39.31 -36.74
CA PHE A 872 -46.04 -39.23 -35.28
C PHE A 872 -47.07 -40.17 -34.62
N ARG A 873 -48.32 -40.13 -35.07
CA ARG A 873 -49.41 -41.02 -34.61
C ARG A 873 -49.09 -42.50 -34.81
N GLY A 874 -48.54 -42.87 -35.96
CA GLY A 874 -48.16 -44.25 -36.22
C GLY A 874 -47.13 -44.77 -35.21
N ASN A 875 -46.18 -43.95 -34.80
CA ASN A 875 -45.19 -44.31 -33.78
C ASN A 875 -45.77 -44.27 -32.36
N TRP A 876 -46.66 -43.31 -32.06
CA TRP A 876 -47.42 -43.28 -30.79
C TRP A 876 -48.17 -44.60 -30.56
N ASP A 877 -48.84 -45.13 -31.59
CA ASP A 877 -49.57 -46.39 -31.50
C ASP A 877 -48.66 -47.62 -31.27
N LEU A 878 -47.45 -47.63 -31.84
CA LEU A 878 -46.48 -48.70 -31.60
C LEU A 878 -46.04 -48.73 -30.13
N LEU A 879 -45.79 -47.55 -29.55
CA LEU A 879 -45.43 -47.39 -28.14
C LEU A 879 -46.60 -47.73 -27.21
N ARG A 880 -47.81 -47.28 -27.53
CA ARG A 880 -49.06 -47.59 -26.79
C ARG A 880 -49.34 -49.08 -26.73
N GLN A 881 -49.03 -49.81 -27.81
CA GLN A 881 -49.18 -51.27 -27.87
C GLN A 881 -48.04 -52.02 -27.16
N GLY A 882 -47.01 -51.33 -26.67
CA GLY A 882 -45.83 -51.94 -26.04
C GLY A 882 -44.97 -52.76 -27.02
N THR A 883 -45.11 -52.52 -28.33
CA THR A 883 -44.42 -53.31 -29.36
C THR A 883 -42.98 -52.87 -29.59
N LYS A 884 -42.62 -51.67 -29.13
CA LYS A 884 -41.28 -51.08 -29.15
C LYS A 884 -41.11 -50.10 -27.98
N SER A 885 -39.89 -49.90 -27.52
CA SER A 885 -39.51 -48.74 -26.70
C SER A 885 -39.21 -47.51 -27.57
N ILE A 886 -39.11 -46.31 -26.95
CA ILE A 886 -38.76 -45.08 -27.67
C ILE A 886 -37.38 -45.18 -28.33
N SER A 887 -36.40 -45.74 -27.62
CA SER A 887 -35.04 -45.96 -28.15
C SER A 887 -35.02 -46.95 -29.33
N GLU A 888 -35.93 -47.92 -29.37
CA GLU A 888 -36.07 -48.91 -30.46
C GLU A 888 -36.79 -48.38 -31.73
N LEU A 889 -37.31 -47.15 -31.70
CA LEU A 889 -37.91 -46.50 -32.87
C LEU A 889 -36.85 -46.06 -33.90
N GLY A 890 -35.61 -45.85 -33.47
CA GLY A 890 -34.50 -45.44 -34.34
C GLY A 890 -34.73 -44.07 -34.99
N LEU A 891 -35.32 -43.11 -34.27
CA LEU A 891 -35.84 -41.85 -34.80
C LEU A 891 -34.81 -40.97 -35.55
N PHE A 892 -33.52 -41.17 -35.33
CA PHE A 892 -32.45 -40.41 -36.01
C PHE A 892 -31.68 -41.22 -37.05
N SER A 893 -31.98 -42.52 -37.22
CA SER A 893 -31.23 -43.40 -38.11
C SER A 893 -31.88 -43.57 -39.48
N LYS A 894 -31.04 -43.85 -40.49
CA LYS A 894 -31.51 -44.21 -41.85
C LYS A 894 -32.27 -45.55 -41.89
N ASP A 895 -32.13 -46.36 -40.84
CA ASP A 895 -32.74 -47.68 -40.70
C ASP A 895 -33.99 -47.69 -39.80
N SER A 896 -34.51 -46.51 -39.45
CA SER A 896 -35.68 -46.34 -38.60
C SER A 896 -36.91 -47.14 -39.08
N SER A 897 -37.81 -47.46 -38.15
CA SER A 897 -39.12 -48.06 -38.49
C SER A 897 -40.04 -47.13 -39.29
N ILE A 898 -39.61 -45.90 -39.58
CA ILE A 898 -40.36 -44.83 -40.28
C ILE A 898 -40.29 -45.00 -41.82
N LYS A 899 -39.95 -46.20 -42.32
CA LYS A 899 -39.62 -46.53 -43.72
C LYS A 899 -40.69 -46.23 -44.80
N ALA A 900 -41.81 -45.57 -44.46
CA ALA A 900 -42.80 -45.08 -45.42
C ALA A 900 -42.67 -43.57 -45.76
N ALA A 901 -41.87 -42.76 -45.05
CA ALA A 901 -41.86 -41.29 -45.23
C ALA A 901 -40.47 -40.63 -45.16
N SER A 902 -39.43 -41.19 -45.81
CA SER A 902 -38.03 -40.72 -45.70
C SER A 902 -37.72 -39.42 -46.46
N ASN A 903 -38.36 -38.32 -46.09
CA ASN A 903 -37.96 -36.97 -46.47
C ASN A 903 -37.46 -36.24 -45.22
N ALA A 904 -36.28 -35.62 -45.28
CA ALA A 904 -35.58 -34.99 -44.15
C ALA A 904 -36.51 -34.15 -43.25
N GLY A 905 -37.32 -33.25 -43.83
CA GLY A 905 -38.28 -32.42 -43.08
C GLY A 905 -39.38 -33.17 -42.32
N VAL A 906 -39.82 -34.35 -42.77
CA VAL A 906 -40.77 -35.19 -42.01
C VAL A 906 -40.05 -35.87 -40.85
N LEU A 907 -38.84 -36.37 -41.09
CA LEU A 907 -38.03 -37.03 -40.08
C LEU A 907 -37.62 -36.03 -38.97
N HIS A 908 -37.20 -34.81 -39.32
CA HIS A 908 -36.87 -33.78 -38.34
C HIS A 908 -38.08 -33.37 -37.52
N GLY A 909 -39.23 -33.16 -38.18
CA GLY A 909 -40.49 -32.82 -37.51
C GLY A 909 -40.92 -33.89 -36.52
N VAL A 910 -40.92 -35.16 -36.93
CA VAL A 910 -41.31 -36.28 -36.07
C VAL A 910 -40.32 -36.47 -34.93
N SER A 911 -39.02 -36.57 -35.22
CA SER A 911 -38.01 -36.81 -34.18
C SER A 911 -37.87 -35.62 -33.22
N GLY A 912 -38.10 -34.41 -33.73
CA GLY A 912 -38.22 -33.18 -32.96
C GLY A 912 -39.43 -33.18 -32.04
N LEU A 913 -40.61 -33.63 -32.50
CA LEU A 913 -41.78 -33.79 -31.63
C LEU A 913 -41.54 -34.83 -30.52
N PHE A 914 -40.87 -35.94 -30.82
CA PHE A 914 -40.51 -36.93 -29.80
C PHE A 914 -39.56 -36.35 -28.73
N MET A 915 -38.51 -35.62 -29.14
CA MET A 915 -37.65 -34.89 -28.19
C MET A 915 -38.41 -33.82 -27.43
N ALA A 916 -39.31 -33.08 -28.09
CA ALA A 916 -40.12 -32.06 -27.46
C ALA A 916 -41.04 -32.67 -26.40
N GLY A 917 -41.69 -33.81 -26.70
CA GLY A 917 -42.56 -34.49 -25.76
C GLY A 917 -41.84 -34.94 -24.50
N ILE A 918 -40.65 -35.50 -24.64
CA ILE A 918 -39.83 -35.91 -23.51
C ILE A 918 -39.36 -34.68 -22.71
N THR A 919 -38.97 -33.61 -23.39
CA THR A 919 -38.52 -32.35 -22.75
C THR A 919 -39.67 -31.66 -22.01
N ILE A 920 -40.85 -31.56 -22.63
CA ILE A 920 -42.08 -31.01 -22.05
C ILE A 920 -42.48 -31.82 -20.81
N ALA A 921 -42.46 -33.14 -20.89
CA ALA A 921 -42.86 -34.01 -19.78
C ALA A 921 -41.93 -33.89 -18.57
N LYS A 922 -40.63 -33.86 -18.81
CA LYS A 922 -39.63 -33.67 -17.75
C LYS A 922 -39.66 -32.26 -17.13
N GLY A 923 -40.11 -31.24 -17.89
CA GLY A 923 -40.29 -29.87 -17.39
C GLY A 923 -41.65 -29.60 -16.71
N ALA A 924 -42.71 -30.33 -17.10
CA ALA A 924 -44.05 -30.16 -16.53
C ALA A 924 -44.22 -30.80 -15.13
N SER A 925 -43.29 -31.67 -14.71
CA SER A 925 -43.37 -32.38 -13.43
C SER A 925 -42.89 -31.59 -12.20
N GLY A 926 -42.29 -30.41 -12.36
CA GLY A 926 -41.65 -29.65 -11.26
C GLY A 926 -42.11 -28.20 -11.01
N ALA A 927 -42.55 -27.45 -12.04
CA ALA A 927 -42.65 -25.98 -11.96
C ALA A 927 -44.06 -25.39 -12.25
N GLY A 928 -45.12 -26.20 -12.20
CA GLY A 928 -46.46 -25.79 -12.64
C GLY A 928 -46.65 -25.87 -14.15
N ALA A 929 -47.85 -25.53 -14.64
CA ALA A 929 -48.22 -25.73 -16.04
C ALA A 929 -47.43 -24.80 -16.99
N LEU A 930 -46.74 -25.39 -17.97
CA LEU A 930 -46.01 -24.65 -19.00
C LEU A 930 -46.96 -23.74 -19.80
N THR A 931 -46.50 -22.53 -20.15
CA THR A 931 -47.28 -21.65 -21.04
C THR A 931 -47.29 -22.18 -22.48
N ASP A 932 -48.34 -21.85 -23.25
CA ASP A 932 -48.43 -22.28 -24.66
C ASP A 932 -47.21 -21.86 -25.49
N ARG A 933 -46.67 -20.67 -25.22
CA ARG A 933 -45.48 -20.15 -25.91
C ARG A 933 -44.23 -20.97 -25.60
N GLN A 934 -44.06 -21.36 -24.35
CA GLN A 934 -42.96 -22.20 -23.90
C GLN A 934 -42.98 -23.58 -24.55
N VAL A 935 -44.17 -24.20 -24.67
CA VAL A 935 -44.33 -25.50 -25.36
C VAL A 935 -43.93 -25.40 -26.85
N VAL A 936 -44.25 -24.28 -27.49
CA VAL A 936 -43.89 -24.01 -28.90
C VAL A 936 -42.39 -23.78 -29.06
N ASP A 937 -41.76 -23.04 -28.14
CA ASP A 937 -40.32 -22.79 -28.17
C ASP A 937 -39.52 -24.09 -27.93
N ILE A 938 -39.94 -24.94 -26.97
CA ILE A 938 -39.36 -26.29 -26.77
C ILE A 938 -39.49 -27.13 -28.04
N THR A 939 -40.67 -27.11 -28.66
CA THR A 939 -40.94 -27.90 -29.86
C THR A 939 -40.06 -27.44 -31.03
N THR A 940 -39.92 -26.13 -31.22
CA THR A 940 -39.07 -25.52 -32.25
C THR A 940 -37.60 -25.90 -32.05
N GLY A 941 -37.07 -25.73 -30.83
CA GLY A 941 -35.69 -26.08 -30.49
C GLY A 941 -35.43 -27.59 -30.68
N SER A 942 -36.39 -28.45 -30.31
CA SER A 942 -36.27 -29.89 -30.49
C SER A 942 -36.24 -30.31 -31.96
N VAL A 943 -37.06 -29.71 -32.83
CA VAL A 943 -37.01 -29.96 -34.28
C VAL A 943 -35.70 -29.48 -34.89
N GLN A 944 -35.17 -28.35 -34.42
CA GLN A 944 -33.86 -27.86 -34.84
C GLN A 944 -32.73 -28.82 -34.42
N SER A 945 -32.73 -29.30 -33.18
CA SER A 945 -31.75 -30.29 -32.70
C SER A 945 -31.88 -31.63 -33.45
N ALA A 946 -33.09 -32.05 -33.78
CA ALA A 946 -33.32 -33.25 -34.59
C ALA A 946 -32.72 -33.11 -35.99
N THR A 947 -32.85 -31.92 -36.58
CA THR A 947 -32.23 -31.58 -37.87
C THR A 947 -30.71 -31.71 -37.79
N LEU A 948 -30.08 -31.16 -36.74
CA LEU A 948 -28.62 -31.22 -36.55
C LEU A 948 -28.11 -32.66 -36.38
N LEU A 949 -28.83 -33.46 -35.59
CA LEU A 949 -28.51 -34.86 -35.35
C LEU A 949 -28.67 -35.70 -36.63
N VAL A 950 -29.74 -35.52 -37.40
CA VAL A 950 -30.00 -36.30 -38.63
C VAL A 950 -29.05 -35.93 -39.77
N GLU A 951 -28.73 -34.64 -39.94
CA GLU A 951 -27.95 -34.16 -41.08
C GLU A 951 -26.42 -34.12 -40.84
N GLY A 952 -25.94 -34.42 -39.64
CA GLY A 952 -24.50 -34.53 -39.35
C GLY A 952 -23.81 -33.19 -39.09
N GLY A 953 -24.49 -32.25 -38.43
CA GLY A 953 -24.03 -30.88 -38.18
C GLY A 953 -24.55 -29.86 -39.19
N VAL A 954 -24.47 -28.57 -38.83
CA VAL A 954 -25.12 -27.41 -39.51
C VAL A 954 -24.70 -27.21 -40.99
N LYS A 955 -23.72 -27.98 -41.51
CA LYS A 955 -23.11 -27.84 -42.84
C LYS A 955 -24.15 -27.82 -43.97
N HIS A 956 -25.23 -28.60 -43.87
CA HIS A 956 -26.29 -28.61 -44.90
C HIS A 956 -27.20 -27.37 -44.85
N PHE A 957 -27.42 -26.85 -43.64
CA PHE A 957 -28.11 -25.59 -43.38
C PHE A 957 -27.29 -24.40 -43.90
N THR A 958 -25.98 -24.37 -43.63
CA THR A 958 -25.07 -23.32 -44.14
C THR A 958 -24.90 -23.37 -45.66
N ASP A 959 -24.89 -24.55 -46.27
CA ASP A 959 -24.72 -24.70 -47.73
C ASP A 959 -25.99 -24.36 -48.52
N LYS A 960 -27.20 -24.64 -48.00
CA LYS A 960 -28.45 -24.10 -48.58
C LYS A 960 -28.56 -22.58 -48.44
N PHE A 961 -28.02 -22.00 -47.36
CA PHE A 961 -27.91 -20.55 -47.17
C PHE A 961 -26.80 -19.89 -48.00
N LYS A 962 -25.72 -20.62 -48.34
CA LYS A 962 -24.72 -20.15 -49.29
C LYS A 962 -25.29 -19.90 -50.69
N ALA A 963 -26.37 -20.59 -51.08
CA ALA A 963 -27.05 -20.29 -52.34
C ALA A 963 -27.74 -18.90 -52.35
N VAL A 964 -27.92 -18.27 -51.16
CA VAL A 964 -28.42 -16.90 -50.98
C VAL A 964 -27.26 -15.88 -50.85
N LYS A 965 -26.02 -16.36 -50.68
CA LYS A 965 -24.80 -15.58 -50.39
C LYS A 965 -24.30 -14.69 -51.53
N ASP A 966 -24.81 -14.83 -52.75
CA ASP A 966 -24.38 -13.99 -53.88
C ASP A 966 -24.90 -12.54 -53.81
N THR A 967 -25.51 -12.12 -52.69
CA THR A 967 -25.85 -10.72 -52.42
C THR A 967 -25.32 -10.28 -51.05
N ALA A 968 -24.18 -9.58 -51.05
CA ALA A 968 -23.60 -8.97 -49.86
C ALA A 968 -24.58 -7.95 -49.24
N ASN A 969 -25.21 -8.28 -48.10
CA ASN A 969 -26.12 -7.38 -47.40
C ASN A 969 -25.96 -7.50 -45.87
N PRO A 970 -25.82 -6.39 -45.10
CA PRO A 970 -25.83 -6.37 -43.62
C PRO A 970 -27.06 -7.04 -42.95
N SER A 971 -28.12 -7.32 -43.69
CA SER A 971 -29.24 -8.14 -43.23
C SER A 971 -28.86 -9.59 -42.89
N ALA A 972 -27.79 -10.14 -43.46
CA ALA A 972 -27.31 -11.48 -43.12
C ALA A 972 -26.74 -11.56 -41.69
N TYR A 973 -26.10 -10.48 -41.22
CA TYR A 973 -25.56 -10.38 -39.87
C TYR A 973 -26.67 -10.29 -38.81
N ALA A 974 -27.68 -9.44 -39.05
CA ALA A 974 -28.87 -9.33 -38.21
C ALA A 974 -29.72 -10.62 -38.21
N TYR A 975 -29.72 -11.37 -39.32
CA TYR A 975 -30.45 -12.62 -39.45
C TYR A 975 -29.76 -13.76 -38.68
N ILE A 976 -28.43 -13.87 -38.76
CA ILE A 976 -27.61 -14.82 -37.99
C ILE A 976 -27.74 -14.54 -36.49
N THR A 977 -27.63 -13.29 -36.05
CA THR A 977 -27.80 -12.93 -34.62
C THR A 977 -29.25 -13.10 -34.16
N SER A 978 -30.25 -12.83 -35.00
CA SER A 978 -31.65 -13.08 -34.62
C SER A 978 -31.95 -14.57 -34.45
N ASN A 979 -31.41 -15.44 -35.30
CA ASN A 979 -31.64 -16.88 -35.20
C ASN A 979 -30.76 -17.54 -34.12
N LEU A 980 -29.56 -17.01 -33.84
CA LEU A 980 -28.80 -17.37 -32.63
C LEU A 980 -29.52 -16.93 -31.36
N SER A 981 -30.12 -15.73 -31.34
CA SER A 981 -30.89 -15.24 -30.19
C SER A 981 -32.21 -16.01 -30.03
N LYS A 982 -32.81 -16.52 -31.12
CA LYS A 982 -33.96 -17.45 -31.06
C LYS A 982 -33.54 -18.83 -30.56
N LEU A 983 -32.38 -19.33 -30.98
CA LEU A 983 -31.79 -20.57 -30.45
C LEU A 983 -31.49 -20.43 -28.95
N GLU A 984 -30.96 -19.28 -28.56
CA GLU A 984 -30.71 -18.89 -27.18
C GLU A 984 -32.02 -18.76 -26.39
N ASN A 985 -33.06 -18.12 -26.93
CA ASN A 985 -34.38 -18.00 -26.29
C ASN A 985 -35.12 -19.34 -26.18
N ALA A 986 -34.99 -20.21 -27.19
CA ALA A 986 -35.52 -21.58 -27.15
C ALA A 986 -34.76 -22.46 -26.14
N ALA A 987 -33.45 -22.25 -25.98
CA ALA A 987 -32.63 -22.90 -24.94
C ALA A 987 -32.89 -22.33 -23.54
N LYS A 988 -33.20 -21.03 -23.43
CA LYS A 988 -33.60 -20.33 -22.18
C LYS A 988 -35.02 -20.69 -21.71
N GLY A 989 -35.86 -21.23 -22.61
CA GLY A 989 -37.29 -21.32 -22.42
C GLY A 989 -37.78 -22.40 -21.45
N LEU A 990 -37.09 -23.55 -21.33
CA LEU A 990 -37.37 -24.72 -20.46
C LEU A 990 -36.46 -25.89 -20.87
N GLY A 991 -35.18 -25.83 -20.54
CA GLY A 991 -34.16 -26.68 -21.16
C GLY A 991 -34.38 -28.21 -21.08
N GLY A 992 -33.65 -28.92 -21.92
CA GLY A 992 -33.57 -30.37 -21.96
C GLY A 992 -32.63 -30.83 -23.07
N LEU A 993 -32.70 -32.12 -23.43
CA LEU A 993 -31.90 -32.80 -24.46
C LEU A 993 -31.63 -31.95 -25.72
N ALA A 994 -32.62 -31.19 -26.18
CA ALA A 994 -32.50 -30.33 -27.36
C ALA A 994 -31.50 -29.17 -27.17
N GLY A 995 -31.51 -28.50 -26.01
CA GLY A 995 -30.65 -27.34 -25.73
C GLY A 995 -29.18 -27.73 -25.62
N VAL A 996 -28.90 -28.85 -24.96
CA VAL A 996 -27.54 -29.39 -24.82
C VAL A 996 -26.96 -29.81 -26.16
N ALA A 997 -27.76 -30.53 -26.98
CA ALA A 997 -27.32 -30.97 -28.29
C ALA A 997 -27.00 -29.81 -29.23
N ALA A 998 -27.86 -28.79 -29.26
CA ALA A 998 -27.63 -27.59 -30.07
C ALA A 998 -26.45 -26.74 -29.57
N GLY A 999 -26.27 -26.64 -28.24
CA GLY A 999 -25.16 -25.94 -27.62
C GLY A 999 -23.79 -26.50 -28.05
N ALA A 1000 -23.66 -27.83 -28.08
CA ALA A 1000 -22.45 -28.52 -28.55
C ALA A 1000 -22.08 -28.17 -30.00
N TYR A 1001 -23.05 -28.13 -30.91
CA TYR A 1001 -22.81 -27.71 -32.30
C TYR A 1001 -22.46 -26.23 -32.42
N GLY A 1002 -23.06 -25.36 -31.61
CA GLY A 1002 -22.71 -23.94 -31.53
C GLY A 1002 -21.24 -23.71 -31.17
N ILE A 1003 -20.71 -24.51 -30.25
CA ILE A 1003 -19.28 -24.51 -29.89
C ILE A 1003 -18.42 -24.96 -31.08
N PHE A 1004 -18.73 -26.09 -31.73
CA PHE A 1004 -17.94 -26.61 -32.85
C PHE A 1004 -17.92 -25.65 -34.06
N ASP A 1005 -19.03 -24.99 -34.34
CA ASP A 1005 -19.11 -24.01 -35.42
C ASP A 1005 -18.44 -22.69 -35.04
N GLY A 1006 -18.54 -22.27 -33.77
CA GLY A 1006 -17.80 -21.12 -33.26
C GLY A 1006 -16.29 -21.27 -33.44
N VAL A 1007 -15.74 -22.45 -33.12
CA VAL A 1007 -14.33 -22.79 -33.39
C VAL A 1007 -13.98 -22.66 -34.88
N LYS A 1008 -14.84 -23.17 -35.77
CA LYS A 1008 -14.66 -23.04 -37.23
C LYS A 1008 -14.74 -21.59 -37.71
N SER A 1009 -15.57 -20.74 -37.11
CA SER A 1009 -15.73 -19.32 -37.46
C SER A 1009 -14.54 -18.48 -36.99
N ILE A 1010 -14.03 -18.68 -35.77
CA ILE A 1010 -12.80 -18.02 -35.28
C ILE A 1010 -11.65 -18.25 -36.27
N ARG A 1011 -11.48 -19.49 -36.75
CA ARG A 1011 -10.45 -19.86 -37.74
C ARG A 1011 -10.61 -19.24 -39.11
N LYS A 1012 -11.84 -18.83 -39.48
CA LYS A 1012 -12.12 -18.10 -40.74
C LYS A 1012 -11.89 -16.60 -40.61
N GLY A 1013 -11.40 -16.12 -39.46
CA GLY A 1013 -11.17 -14.71 -39.17
C GLY A 1013 -12.39 -13.99 -38.61
N GLU A 1014 -13.47 -14.71 -38.29
CA GLU A 1014 -14.71 -14.15 -37.74
C GLU A 1014 -14.66 -14.18 -36.19
N LEU A 1015 -13.68 -13.50 -35.59
CA LEU A 1015 -13.37 -13.60 -34.15
C LEU A 1015 -14.56 -13.29 -33.24
N VAL A 1016 -15.29 -12.20 -33.53
CA VAL A 1016 -16.45 -11.77 -32.72
C VAL A 1016 -17.64 -12.74 -32.87
N ALA A 1017 -17.94 -13.16 -34.09
CA ALA A 1017 -19.05 -14.10 -34.34
C ALA A 1017 -18.74 -15.50 -33.82
N GLY A 1018 -17.49 -15.95 -33.95
CA GLY A 1018 -17.02 -17.21 -33.42
C GLY A 1018 -17.00 -17.24 -31.89
N GLY A 1019 -16.51 -16.17 -31.24
CA GLY A 1019 -16.57 -16.02 -29.78
C GLY A 1019 -18.00 -15.97 -29.23
N MET A 1020 -18.90 -15.24 -29.90
CA MET A 1020 -20.33 -15.25 -29.56
C MET A 1020 -21.00 -16.62 -29.75
N SER A 1021 -20.65 -17.37 -30.80
CA SER A 1021 -21.19 -18.73 -31.03
C SER A 1021 -20.71 -19.73 -29.98
N ILE A 1022 -19.44 -19.65 -29.56
CA ILE A 1022 -18.91 -20.45 -28.46
C ILE A 1022 -19.63 -20.07 -27.15
N THR A 1023 -19.76 -18.78 -26.86
CA THR A 1023 -20.45 -18.28 -25.66
C THR A 1023 -21.92 -18.72 -25.64
N ALA A 1024 -22.67 -18.49 -26.70
CA ALA A 1024 -24.07 -18.89 -26.82
C ALA A 1024 -24.23 -20.42 -26.78
N GLY A 1025 -23.32 -21.18 -27.41
CA GLY A 1025 -23.31 -22.64 -27.35
C GLY A 1025 -23.04 -23.17 -25.95
N SER A 1026 -22.11 -22.53 -25.22
CA SER A 1026 -21.76 -22.84 -23.84
C SER A 1026 -22.91 -22.53 -22.86
N LEU A 1027 -23.57 -21.38 -23.02
CA LEU A 1027 -24.75 -20.98 -22.25
C LEU A 1027 -25.95 -21.87 -22.57
N GLY A 1028 -26.15 -22.26 -23.84
CA GLY A 1028 -27.21 -23.19 -24.24
C GLY A 1028 -27.02 -24.60 -23.68
N ALA A 1029 -25.77 -25.08 -23.63
CA ALA A 1029 -25.43 -26.35 -22.98
C ALA A 1029 -25.68 -26.31 -21.47
N MET A 1030 -25.34 -25.22 -20.79
CA MET A 1030 -25.61 -25.04 -19.35
C MET A 1030 -27.09 -24.84 -19.02
N ALA A 1031 -27.82 -24.05 -19.80
CA ALA A 1031 -29.26 -23.85 -19.62
C ALA A 1031 -30.05 -25.16 -19.82
N GLY A 1032 -29.60 -26.02 -20.74
CA GLY A 1032 -30.16 -27.35 -20.95
C GLY A 1032 -29.94 -28.35 -19.80
N LEU A 1033 -28.91 -28.13 -18.97
CA LEU A 1033 -28.62 -28.94 -17.79
C LEU A 1033 -29.47 -28.55 -16.58
N ALA A 1034 -29.59 -27.24 -16.31
CA ALA A 1034 -30.26 -26.71 -15.12
C ALA A 1034 -31.74 -27.13 -15.04
N SER A 1035 -32.41 -27.26 -16.17
CA SER A 1035 -33.82 -27.61 -16.29
C SER A 1035 -34.12 -29.11 -16.28
N ALA A 1036 -33.14 -29.97 -16.58
CA ALA A 1036 -33.30 -31.42 -16.51
C ALA A 1036 -33.25 -31.95 -15.06
N ALA A 1037 -32.81 -31.12 -14.11
CA ALA A 1037 -32.50 -31.49 -12.73
C ALA A 1037 -33.71 -31.47 -11.77
N GLU A 1038 -34.81 -30.76 -12.07
CA GLU A 1038 -35.93 -30.62 -11.12
C GLU A 1038 -36.79 -31.91 -10.94
N GLY A 1039 -36.52 -32.99 -11.68
CA GLY A 1039 -37.31 -34.25 -11.65
C GLY A 1039 -36.66 -35.46 -10.98
N ALA A 1040 -35.38 -35.41 -10.60
CA ALA A 1040 -34.67 -36.51 -9.95
C ALA A 1040 -33.82 -35.96 -8.81
N ALA A 1041 -33.92 -36.58 -7.63
CA ALA A 1041 -33.21 -36.15 -6.42
C ALA A 1041 -31.73 -35.80 -6.67
N GLY A 1042 -31.35 -34.57 -6.29
CA GLY A 1042 -29.97 -34.10 -6.19
C GLY A 1042 -29.45 -33.39 -7.44
N VAL A 1043 -29.12 -32.10 -7.31
CA VAL A 1043 -28.27 -31.37 -8.26
C VAL A 1043 -26.93 -32.11 -8.34
N PHE A 1044 -26.77 -32.98 -9.35
CA PHE A 1044 -25.54 -33.74 -9.56
C PHE A 1044 -24.42 -32.82 -10.03
N GLN A 1045 -23.37 -32.75 -9.19
CA GLN A 1045 -21.95 -32.65 -9.51
C GLN A 1045 -21.59 -32.38 -10.98
N LEU A 1046 -21.62 -31.12 -11.42
CA LEU A 1046 -20.78 -30.76 -12.56
C LEU A 1046 -19.32 -31.02 -12.16
N THR A 1047 -18.66 -31.91 -12.89
CA THR A 1047 -17.25 -32.19 -12.63
C THR A 1047 -16.42 -30.93 -12.91
N GLY A 1048 -15.29 -30.77 -12.20
CA GLY A 1048 -14.49 -29.54 -12.22
C GLY A 1048 -14.09 -29.03 -13.62
N SER A 1049 -14.00 -29.90 -14.62
CA SER A 1049 -13.67 -29.53 -16.00
C SER A 1049 -14.69 -28.60 -16.70
N VAL A 1050 -16.00 -28.67 -16.37
CA VAL A 1050 -17.05 -27.82 -16.99
C VAL A 1050 -16.95 -26.39 -16.51
N VAL A 1051 -16.73 -26.22 -15.21
CA VAL A 1051 -16.58 -24.92 -14.54
C VAL A 1051 -15.30 -24.22 -14.97
N ARG A 1052 -14.21 -24.98 -15.16
CA ARG A 1052 -12.87 -24.48 -15.50
C ARG A 1052 -12.75 -23.89 -16.91
N ALA A 1053 -13.62 -24.28 -17.85
CA ALA A 1053 -13.57 -23.80 -19.22
C ALA A 1053 -14.28 -22.46 -19.44
N LEU A 1054 -15.19 -22.06 -18.54
CA LEU A 1054 -16.04 -20.88 -18.72
C LEU A 1054 -15.29 -19.54 -18.79
N PRO A 1055 -14.27 -19.26 -17.95
CA PRO A 1055 -13.52 -18.00 -18.01
C PRO A 1055 -12.77 -17.85 -19.35
N LEU A 1056 -12.35 -18.96 -19.95
CA LEU A 1056 -11.60 -19.00 -21.22
C LEU A 1056 -12.44 -18.59 -22.44
N LEU A 1057 -13.77 -18.73 -22.35
CA LEU A 1057 -14.68 -18.55 -23.49
C LEU A 1057 -15.39 -17.18 -23.46
N ALA A 1058 -15.45 -16.51 -22.30
CA ALA A 1058 -16.17 -15.26 -22.09
C ALA A 1058 -15.35 -13.98 -22.42
N GLY A 1059 -14.01 -14.05 -22.37
CA GLY A 1059 -13.12 -12.89 -22.56
C GLY A 1059 -13.02 -11.97 -21.34
N SER A 1060 -11.80 -11.44 -21.10
CA SER A 1060 -11.27 -10.44 -20.14
C SER A 1060 -11.79 -10.35 -18.69
N LEU A 1061 -12.99 -10.76 -18.32
CA LEU A 1061 -13.38 -11.01 -16.93
C LEU A 1061 -14.37 -12.16 -16.88
N GLY A 1062 -14.02 -13.21 -16.16
CA GLY A 1062 -14.88 -14.37 -15.94
C GLY A 1062 -16.11 -14.02 -15.11
N ILE A 1063 -17.16 -13.49 -15.74
CA ILE A 1063 -18.48 -13.36 -15.13
C ILE A 1063 -19.22 -14.71 -15.12
N ALA A 1064 -18.59 -15.82 -15.47
CA ALA A 1064 -19.21 -17.12 -15.37
C ALA A 1064 -18.15 -18.14 -14.95
N ALA A 1065 -18.21 -18.58 -13.70
CA ALA A 1065 -17.63 -19.84 -13.19
C ALA A 1065 -17.72 -19.99 -11.66
N ALA A 1066 -18.29 -19.06 -10.90
CA ALA A 1066 -18.31 -19.21 -9.44
C ALA A 1066 -19.33 -20.28 -8.98
N GLY A 1067 -20.44 -20.48 -9.74
CA GLY A 1067 -21.63 -21.11 -9.16
C GLY A 1067 -22.15 -22.44 -9.66
N ILE A 1068 -21.31 -23.38 -10.11
CA ILE A 1068 -21.83 -24.74 -10.30
C ILE A 1068 -20.84 -25.82 -9.85
N GLY A 1069 -20.98 -26.27 -8.60
CA GLY A 1069 -20.27 -27.46 -8.13
C GLY A 1069 -20.54 -27.74 -6.67
N ALA A 1070 -21.63 -28.45 -6.37
CA ALA A 1070 -21.89 -28.92 -5.02
C ALA A 1070 -21.56 -30.42 -4.84
N LEU A 1071 -20.55 -30.61 -3.98
CA LEU A 1071 -20.30 -31.67 -3.00
C LEU A 1071 -20.26 -33.16 -3.43
N ALA A 1072 -19.06 -33.74 -3.29
CA ALA A 1072 -18.86 -35.17 -3.06
C ALA A 1072 -18.46 -35.43 -1.59
N MET A 1073 -19.42 -36.00 -0.85
CA MET A 1073 -19.32 -36.94 0.28
C MET A 1073 -18.82 -36.52 1.69
N LEU A 1074 -19.70 -36.84 2.65
CA LEU A 1074 -19.46 -37.43 4.00
C LEU A 1074 -18.07 -38.06 4.18
N ILE A 1075 -17.37 -37.78 5.31
CA ILE A 1075 -16.63 -38.71 6.23
C ILE A 1075 -16.15 -37.88 7.48
N PRO A 1076 -16.07 -38.46 8.71
CA PRO A 1076 -16.14 -37.72 9.97
C PRO A 1076 -14.79 -37.28 10.55
N GLY A 1077 -14.71 -36.01 10.97
CA GLY A 1077 -13.65 -35.49 11.84
C GLY A 1077 -14.11 -35.46 13.30
N LEU A 1078 -13.43 -36.21 14.17
CA LEU A 1078 -13.62 -36.15 15.63
C LEU A 1078 -13.37 -34.72 16.14
N ILE A 1079 -14.38 -34.08 16.74
CA ILE A 1079 -14.28 -32.77 17.37
C ILE A 1079 -14.80 -32.86 18.81
N GLU A 1080 -14.06 -32.29 19.76
CA GLU A 1080 -14.54 -32.02 21.11
C GLU A 1080 -15.75 -31.05 21.04
N GLU A 1081 -16.93 -31.49 21.46
CA GLU A 1081 -18.22 -30.74 21.39
C GLU A 1081 -18.12 -29.27 21.82
N GLY A 1082 -17.29 -28.96 22.83
CA GLY A 1082 -17.17 -27.61 23.39
C GLY A 1082 -16.52 -26.54 22.49
N LYS A 1083 -15.84 -26.91 21.40
CA LYS A 1083 -15.25 -25.94 20.43
C LYS A 1083 -16.05 -25.81 19.13
N GLN A 1084 -17.10 -26.61 18.92
CA GLN A 1084 -17.89 -26.59 17.69
C GLN A 1084 -18.89 -25.43 17.72
N GLU A 1085 -19.62 -25.26 18.81
CA GLU A 1085 -20.73 -24.30 18.93
C GLU A 1085 -20.26 -22.85 18.74
N THR A 1086 -19.14 -22.43 19.35
CA THR A 1086 -18.57 -21.08 19.14
C THR A 1086 -18.06 -20.86 17.71
N ARG A 1087 -17.63 -21.93 17.03
CA ARG A 1087 -17.20 -21.89 15.63
C ARG A 1087 -18.38 -21.70 14.69
N VAL A 1088 -19.44 -22.47 14.92
CA VAL A 1088 -20.70 -22.39 14.17
C VAL A 1088 -21.35 -21.03 14.36
N ASP A 1089 -21.35 -20.49 15.58
CA ASP A 1089 -21.93 -19.17 15.88
C ASP A 1089 -21.28 -18.06 15.05
N ARG A 1090 -19.94 -17.93 15.13
CA ARG A 1090 -19.19 -16.91 14.39
C ARG A 1090 -19.27 -17.10 12.88
N PHE A 1091 -19.23 -18.36 12.42
CA PHE A 1091 -19.44 -18.68 11.01
C PHE A 1091 -20.84 -18.23 10.53
N SER A 1092 -21.88 -18.54 11.30
CA SER A 1092 -23.26 -18.21 10.95
C SER A 1092 -23.54 -16.70 11.00
N ASP A 1093 -22.95 -15.96 11.94
CA ASP A 1093 -23.01 -14.49 11.95
C ASP A 1093 -22.34 -13.91 10.69
N HIS A 1094 -21.18 -14.43 10.31
CA HIS A 1094 -20.49 -13.96 9.10
C HIS A 1094 -21.27 -14.28 7.81
N LEU A 1095 -21.89 -15.46 7.74
CA LEU A 1095 -22.75 -15.84 6.61
C LEU A 1095 -24.04 -15.00 6.56
N ARG A 1096 -24.59 -14.64 7.73
CA ARG A 1096 -25.79 -13.79 7.85
C ARG A 1096 -25.57 -12.42 7.19
N ASP A 1097 -24.40 -11.83 7.37
CA ASP A 1097 -24.06 -10.51 6.83
C ASP A 1097 -24.15 -10.45 5.30
N TYR A 1098 -24.03 -11.60 4.60
CA TYR A 1098 -24.18 -11.67 3.16
C TYR A 1098 -25.58 -12.07 2.67
N LEU A 1099 -26.36 -12.80 3.45
CA LEU A 1099 -27.59 -13.44 2.94
C LEU A 1099 -28.88 -12.73 3.40
N THR A 1100 -28.95 -12.33 4.67
CA THR A 1100 -30.19 -11.80 5.25
C THR A 1100 -30.60 -10.46 4.62
N GLN A 1101 -29.63 -9.64 4.21
CA GLN A 1101 -29.90 -8.38 3.51
C GLN A 1101 -30.68 -8.58 2.20
N TYR A 1102 -30.45 -9.71 1.54
CA TYR A 1102 -31.03 -10.06 0.25
C TYR A 1102 -32.24 -10.99 0.34
N GLU A 1103 -32.63 -11.36 1.56
CA GLU A 1103 -33.70 -12.33 1.82
C GLU A 1103 -33.48 -13.66 1.07
N ILE A 1104 -32.22 -14.11 1.02
CA ILE A 1104 -31.82 -15.40 0.46
C ILE A 1104 -31.79 -16.39 1.62
N ASP A 1105 -32.76 -17.30 1.65
CA ASP A 1105 -33.04 -18.15 2.80
C ASP A 1105 -33.09 -19.65 2.45
N GLY A 1106 -32.95 -20.05 1.18
CA GLY A 1106 -33.04 -21.45 0.79
C GLY A 1106 -34.47 -22.01 0.79
N VAL A 1107 -35.50 -21.16 0.90
CA VAL A 1107 -36.92 -21.54 0.88
C VAL A 1107 -37.58 -20.96 -0.36
N LYS A 1108 -37.74 -21.79 -1.39
CA LYS A 1108 -38.34 -21.40 -2.67
C LYS A 1108 -39.78 -20.91 -2.47
N ASP A 1109 -40.06 -19.69 -2.91
CA ASP A 1109 -41.39 -19.04 -2.89
C ASP A 1109 -42.04 -18.92 -1.50
N GLY A 1110 -41.24 -18.89 -0.42
CA GLY A 1110 -41.74 -18.87 0.96
C GLY A 1110 -40.82 -18.12 1.92
N THR A 1111 -40.99 -18.40 3.21
CA THR A 1111 -40.16 -17.92 4.31
C THR A 1111 -39.68 -19.11 5.13
N ILE A 1112 -38.76 -18.90 6.06
CA ILE A 1112 -38.35 -19.93 7.03
C ILE A 1112 -39.53 -20.62 7.77
N MET A 1113 -40.70 -19.97 7.86
CA MET A 1113 -41.92 -20.54 8.47
C MET A 1113 -42.61 -21.60 7.60
N ASP A 1114 -42.25 -21.68 6.32
CA ASP A 1114 -42.82 -22.60 5.34
C ASP A 1114 -41.97 -23.88 5.19
N ILE A 1115 -40.88 -24.00 5.97
CA ILE A 1115 -40.06 -25.22 6.02
C ILE A 1115 -40.88 -26.34 6.69
N PRO A 1116 -41.07 -27.49 6.03
CA PRO A 1116 -41.78 -28.61 6.62
C PRO A 1116 -41.13 -29.10 7.92
N ASP A 1117 -41.94 -29.42 8.95
CA ASP A 1117 -41.45 -29.93 10.25
C ASP A 1117 -40.51 -31.13 10.11
N ASN A 1118 -40.69 -31.96 9.07
CA ASN A 1118 -39.84 -33.12 8.79
C ASN A 1118 -38.48 -32.79 8.16
N GLU A 1119 -38.24 -31.55 7.77
CA GLU A 1119 -36.97 -31.05 7.24
C GLU A 1119 -36.19 -30.23 8.29
N TRP A 1120 -36.82 -29.93 9.44
CA TRP A 1120 -36.17 -29.26 10.56
C TRP A 1120 -35.46 -30.28 11.49
N PRO A 1121 -34.14 -30.16 11.74
CA PRO A 1121 -33.40 -31.15 12.53
C PRO A 1121 -33.76 -31.12 14.03
N GLY A 1122 -34.00 -32.29 14.65
CA GLY A 1122 -34.22 -32.45 16.10
C GLY A 1122 -35.59 -33.01 16.50
N PRO A 1123 -35.80 -33.36 17.79
CA PRO A 1123 -37.11 -33.77 18.29
C PRO A 1123 -38.10 -32.59 18.25
N GLU A 1124 -39.38 -32.87 17.98
CA GLU A 1124 -40.53 -31.95 17.77
C GLU A 1124 -40.71 -30.78 18.77
N GLU A 1125 -39.85 -30.62 19.79
CA GLU A 1125 -39.89 -29.59 20.83
C GLU A 1125 -38.85 -28.46 20.71
N THR A 1126 -37.91 -28.47 19.75
CA THR A 1126 -37.03 -27.31 19.51
C THR A 1126 -37.71 -26.28 18.62
N THR A 1127 -38.53 -25.45 19.25
CA THR A 1127 -39.25 -24.30 18.68
C THR A 1127 -38.38 -23.46 17.74
N ILE A 1128 -38.89 -23.23 16.53
CA ILE A 1128 -38.56 -22.06 15.69
C ILE A 1128 -38.65 -20.82 16.60
N ALA A 1129 -37.56 -20.09 16.78
CA ALA A 1129 -37.58 -18.90 17.62
C ALA A 1129 -38.44 -17.81 16.93
N SER A 1130 -39.55 -17.46 17.57
CA SER A 1130 -40.52 -16.42 17.15
C SER A 1130 -39.93 -15.02 17.04
#